data_AF-A0AAD6Z1S6-F1
#
_entry.id   AF-A0AAD6Z1S6-F1
#
_cell.length_a   1.000
_cell.length_b   1.000
_cell.length_c   1.000
_cell.angle_alpha   90.00
_cell.angle_beta   90.00
_cell.angle_gamma   90.00
#
_symmetry.space_group_name_H-M   'P 1'
#
loop_
_entity.id
_entity.type
_entity.pdbx_description
1 polymer ?
#
loop_
_entity_poly.entity_id
_entity_poly.type
_entity_poly.pdbx_seq_one_letter_code
_entity_poly.pdbx_strand_id
1 'polypeptide(L)'
;MLLKRAGCAHDPCEDRIAATKAGELALLCPACPQPGINLPVNWDKVPFEKAFLYALFLAINANFRLKRKDVSSEEADPGLKKYLNMDYLFFMGLLGTLLLRFVVSYDIACQWYKNLWGRMAIFPAEAQQSGEKKFVFLVPKFHLPAHTEECNVNFSFNLTPSVGLTDGEAPERRWADANRLANSTSISGPGARRDTLDTHFQYSNWKKITKLGTVLLDKIQKCVPTMLETRAAWVDVEASFEPSVIEAWTAMAIAWEADGKHPNPYASTVQHEGIAEVRRRLAAIAAADVGHEGVRGDMHETEMLSMGLQLEQQQRDLATHMKHIGAHETVHQETKRLERETKLWRKIDSWSAIQQLFIPEVTVLRDREDAERKRVGVTQPVPGLKAQDMSLWLPSAIGTRAQCPLRLQEYEFQLRQGQAVWALKVMRDGLILHAHEYIYRDGVHGTKAKLRSGSRTDAIQLRIDCAAEEYRAARAALVKLGAILRQTEWQQHLWPLLAEDVRGRPRTTFGDPERQRGGGKKKKAQSSAMGPEDARAAEIQAEAKKGMSWIWYSEGRTGKPEEVVKSEPLRIEWARTRAKAIRYAEEIDLVEEEMRRVLHFLRWRRDRWHARAELRVQVDRASQEGQGAYTRKQAGYMQGLRERFKQLWRYVPQELRMACEEYATMTPDKDETVDGVQEQQEGQDKTVDGVQDQQPGMSTSATHPQTQLEEELVHE
;
A
#
# COMPACT_ATOMS: atom_id res chain seq x y z
N MET A 1 23.30 31.67 13.21
CA MET A 1 23.62 30.35 13.82
C MET A 1 23.88 29.23 12.81
N LEU A 2 23.12 29.13 11.71
CA LEU A 2 23.26 28.06 10.71
C LEU A 2 24.63 28.04 10.02
N LEU A 3 25.13 29.20 9.59
CA LEU A 3 26.47 29.38 9.00
C LEU A 3 27.59 28.82 9.90
N LYS A 4 27.49 29.02 11.22
CA LYS A 4 28.45 28.49 12.20
C LYS A 4 28.41 26.96 12.25
N ARG A 5 27.21 26.36 12.29
CA ARG A 5 27.03 24.90 12.32
C ARG A 5 27.45 24.22 11.03
N ALA A 6 27.25 24.88 9.89
CA ALA A 6 27.72 24.42 8.59
C ALA A 6 29.24 24.61 8.42
N GLY A 7 29.86 25.46 9.24
CA GLY A 7 31.28 25.77 9.24
C GLY A 7 31.71 26.77 8.16
N CYS A 8 30.76 27.48 7.54
CA CYS A 8 31.05 28.53 6.54
C CYS A 8 31.88 29.68 7.12
N ALA A 9 31.85 29.88 8.44
CA ALA A 9 32.68 30.89 9.11
C ALA A 9 34.20 30.57 9.08
N HIS A 10 34.58 29.34 8.72
CA HIS A 10 35.97 28.89 8.58
C HIS A 10 36.47 28.93 7.13
N ASP A 11 35.63 29.35 6.18
CA ASP A 11 36.05 29.55 4.81
C ASP A 11 37.07 30.71 4.74
N PRO A 12 38.18 30.55 3.99
CA PRO A 12 39.21 31.59 3.86
C PRO A 12 38.72 32.83 3.11
N CYS A 13 37.62 32.75 2.37
CA CYS A 13 37.06 33.88 1.63
C CYS A 13 36.70 35.05 2.57
N GLU A 14 37.09 36.27 2.20
CA GLU A 14 36.74 37.49 2.95
C GLU A 14 35.22 37.66 3.06
N ASP A 15 34.49 37.37 1.97
CA ASP A 15 33.04 37.44 1.84
C ASP A 15 32.32 36.10 2.10
N ARG A 16 32.92 35.16 2.84
CA ARG A 16 32.40 33.80 3.15
C ARG A 16 30.90 33.67 3.46
N ILE A 17 30.29 34.68 4.09
CA ILE A 17 28.85 34.69 4.36
C ILE A 17 28.06 34.89 3.06
N ALA A 18 28.44 35.90 2.26
CA ALA A 18 27.83 36.18 0.97
C ALA A 18 28.19 35.13 -0.08
N ALA A 19 29.38 34.51 0.03
CA ALA A 19 29.83 33.45 -0.86
C ALA A 19 29.17 32.08 -0.59
N THR A 20 28.45 31.92 0.53
CA THR A 20 27.74 30.67 0.84
C THR A 20 26.66 30.40 -0.20
N LYS A 21 26.83 29.35 -1.02
CA LYS A 21 25.92 29.04 -2.13
C LYS A 21 24.63 28.38 -1.65
N ALA A 22 23.61 28.43 -2.49
CA ALA A 22 22.36 27.71 -2.26
C ALA A 22 22.64 26.22 -2.02
N GLY A 23 22.06 25.65 -0.95
CA GLY A 23 22.24 24.25 -0.58
C GLY A 23 23.43 23.94 0.34
N GLU A 24 24.42 24.83 0.50
CA GLU A 24 25.62 24.55 1.31
C GLU A 24 25.34 24.40 2.82
N LEU A 25 24.19 24.90 3.27
CA LEU A 25 23.72 24.77 4.65
C LEU A 25 22.85 23.52 4.89
N ALA A 26 22.56 22.75 3.84
CA ALA A 26 21.81 21.50 3.95
C ALA A 26 22.64 20.44 4.70
N LEU A 27 21.97 19.66 5.54
CA LEU A 27 22.60 18.52 6.21
C LEU A 27 22.49 17.28 5.33
N LEU A 28 23.64 16.68 5.07
CA LEU A 28 23.73 15.38 4.39
C LEU A 28 23.35 14.26 5.37
N CYS A 29 22.60 13.27 4.89
CA CYS A 29 22.19 12.13 5.69
C CYS A 29 23.33 11.10 5.77
N PRO A 30 23.82 10.72 6.97
CA PRO A 30 24.93 9.76 7.10
C PRO A 30 24.66 8.37 6.52
N ALA A 31 23.40 7.94 6.49
CA ALA A 31 22.99 6.63 5.99
C ALA A 31 22.74 6.61 4.47
N CYS A 32 22.50 7.77 3.84
CA CYS A 32 22.28 7.82 2.40
C CYS A 32 23.59 7.57 1.63
N PRO A 33 23.54 6.98 0.43
CA PRO A 33 24.71 6.76 -0.41
C PRO A 33 25.29 8.10 -0.87
N GLN A 34 26.59 8.32 -0.61
CA GLN A 34 27.31 9.52 -0.99
C GLN A 34 28.68 9.14 -1.60
N PRO A 35 28.78 9.12 -2.95
CA PRO A 35 30.02 8.83 -3.66
C PRO A 35 31.18 9.72 -3.17
N GLY A 36 32.35 9.12 -2.93
CA GLY A 36 33.53 9.82 -2.40
C GLY A 36 33.46 10.21 -0.91
N ILE A 37 32.37 9.86 -0.20
CA ILE A 37 32.21 10.13 1.23
C ILE A 37 32.06 8.83 2.03
N ASN A 38 31.01 8.06 1.73
CA ASN A 38 30.68 6.86 2.50
C ASN A 38 30.44 5.63 1.63
N LEU A 39 30.69 5.69 0.32
CA LEU A 39 30.67 4.54 -0.57
C LEU A 39 32.09 3.99 -0.82
N PRO A 40 32.24 2.67 -1.06
CA PRO A 40 33.51 2.09 -1.51
C PRO A 40 33.99 2.72 -2.83
N VAL A 41 35.30 2.64 -3.16
CA VAL A 41 35.86 3.28 -4.37
C VAL A 41 35.24 2.73 -5.66
N ASN A 42 34.94 1.43 -5.70
CA ASN A 42 34.39 0.69 -6.84
C ASN A 42 32.88 0.40 -6.69
N TRP A 43 32.15 1.25 -5.96
CA TRP A 43 30.71 1.09 -5.71
C TRP A 43 29.87 1.02 -7.00
N ASP A 44 30.35 1.62 -8.08
CA ASP A 44 29.73 1.68 -9.40
C ASP A 44 29.93 0.39 -10.23
N LYS A 45 30.87 -0.47 -9.83
CA LYS A 45 31.24 -1.72 -10.52
C LYS A 45 30.76 -2.98 -9.79
N VAL A 46 29.94 -2.84 -8.76
CA VAL A 46 29.42 -4.00 -8.03
C VAL A 46 28.47 -4.82 -8.92
N PRO A 47 28.37 -6.14 -8.68
CA PRO A 47 27.40 -6.98 -9.38
C PRO A 47 25.99 -6.41 -9.33
N PHE A 48 25.20 -6.68 -10.38
CA PHE A 48 23.83 -6.17 -10.52
C PHE A 48 22.98 -6.44 -9.27
N GLU A 49 23.15 -7.63 -8.67
CA GLU A 49 22.47 -8.11 -7.47
C GLU A 49 22.78 -7.30 -6.22
N LYS A 50 23.94 -6.65 -6.13
CA LYS A 50 24.34 -5.81 -4.98
C LYS A 50 24.20 -4.32 -5.24
N ALA A 51 23.95 -3.92 -6.48
CA ALA A 51 23.86 -2.51 -6.86
C ALA A 51 22.69 -1.77 -6.18
N PHE A 52 21.69 -2.48 -5.63
CA PHE A 52 20.60 -1.87 -4.88
C PHE A 52 21.04 -1.21 -3.57
N LEU A 53 22.14 -1.68 -2.96
CA LEU A 53 22.72 -1.12 -1.74
C LEU A 53 23.08 0.37 -1.89
N TYR A 54 23.35 0.80 -3.12
CA TYR A 54 23.73 2.17 -3.46
C TYR A 54 22.60 2.97 -4.14
N ALA A 55 21.37 2.47 -4.11
CA ALA A 55 20.22 3.21 -4.62
C ALA A 55 19.87 4.41 -3.72
N LEU A 56 19.51 5.54 -4.34
CA LEU A 56 19.00 6.72 -3.63
C LEU A 56 17.49 6.65 -3.49
N PHE A 57 17.01 6.69 -2.24
CA PHE A 57 15.59 6.75 -1.92
C PHE A 57 15.14 8.20 -1.79
N LEU A 58 14.21 8.62 -2.65
CA LEU A 58 13.64 9.96 -2.71
C LEU A 58 12.15 9.90 -2.38
N ALA A 59 11.78 10.34 -1.18
CA ALA A 59 10.39 10.48 -0.78
C ALA A 59 9.92 11.92 -0.98
N ILE A 60 8.91 12.09 -1.84
CA ILE A 60 8.41 13.38 -2.29
C ILE A 60 6.99 13.58 -1.78
N ASN A 61 6.71 14.78 -1.25
CA ASN A 61 5.34 15.21 -0.98
C ASN A 61 5.18 16.69 -1.32
N ALA A 62 4.20 16.98 -2.19
CA ALA A 62 3.93 18.31 -2.75
C ALA A 62 2.70 19.01 -2.14
N ASN A 63 2.02 18.36 -1.19
CA ASN A 63 0.70 18.80 -0.71
C ASN A 63 0.74 19.46 0.68
N PHE A 64 1.92 19.60 1.27
CA PHE A 64 2.07 20.25 2.58
C PHE A 64 1.88 21.77 2.51
N ARG A 65 1.11 22.32 3.45
CA ARG A 65 0.78 23.75 3.55
C ARG A 65 0.77 24.19 5.00
N LEU A 66 1.70 25.06 5.39
CA LEU A 66 1.69 25.66 6.73
C LEU A 66 0.87 26.95 6.70
N LYS A 67 -0.04 27.12 7.67
CA LYS A 67 -0.84 28.34 7.80
C LYS A 67 0.07 29.56 7.99
N ARG A 68 -0.22 30.63 7.25
CA ARG A 68 0.36 31.98 7.39
C ARG A 68 -0.80 32.97 7.29
N LYS A 69 -0.88 33.94 8.21
CA LYS A 69 -1.96 34.94 8.22
C LYS A 69 -1.72 36.03 7.17
N ASP A 70 -0.47 36.41 7.02
CA ASP A 70 0.02 37.29 5.95
C ASP A 70 0.23 36.45 4.68
N VAL A 71 -0.83 36.31 3.88
CA VAL A 71 -0.87 35.42 2.71
C VAL A 71 0.08 35.97 1.64
N SER A 72 1.00 35.12 1.18
CA SER A 72 1.95 35.44 0.10
C SER A 72 1.29 35.35 -1.28
N SER A 73 1.92 35.91 -2.32
CA SER A 73 1.44 35.79 -3.71
C SER A 73 1.91 34.48 -4.36
N GLU A 74 1.24 34.05 -5.43
CA GLU A 74 1.65 32.87 -6.21
C GLU A 74 2.99 33.10 -6.93
N GLU A 75 3.36 34.34 -7.27
CA GLU A 75 4.70 34.62 -7.81
C GLU A 75 5.79 34.43 -6.76
N ALA A 76 5.52 34.81 -5.51
CA ALA A 76 6.48 34.73 -4.42
C ALA A 76 6.58 33.32 -3.81
N ASP A 77 5.45 32.62 -3.68
CA ASP A 77 5.34 31.28 -3.10
C ASP A 77 4.47 30.37 -4.00
N PRO A 78 4.98 29.93 -5.17
CA PRO A 78 4.21 29.14 -6.12
C PRO A 78 3.81 27.78 -5.55
N GLY A 79 2.57 27.36 -5.82
CA GLY A 79 2.06 26.08 -5.36
C GLY A 79 2.69 24.90 -6.09
N LEU A 80 3.10 23.86 -5.34
CA LEU A 80 3.65 22.62 -5.91
C LEU A 80 2.60 21.67 -6.50
N LYS A 81 1.35 22.13 -6.69
CA LYS A 81 0.25 21.31 -7.23
C LYS A 81 0.40 21.05 -8.74
N LYS A 82 1.17 21.89 -9.45
CA LYS A 82 1.41 21.73 -10.88
C LYS A 82 2.59 20.79 -11.08
N TYR A 83 2.44 19.84 -12.01
CA TYR A 83 3.52 18.89 -12.34
C TYR A 83 4.82 19.60 -12.70
N LEU A 84 4.77 20.71 -13.45
CA LEU A 84 5.97 21.48 -13.83
C LEU A 84 6.85 21.88 -12.63
N ASN A 85 6.22 22.31 -11.52
CA ASN A 85 6.97 22.70 -10.31
C ASN A 85 7.59 21.49 -9.63
N MET A 86 6.92 20.34 -9.66
CA MET A 86 7.45 19.08 -9.15
C MET A 86 8.56 18.50 -10.02
N ASP A 87 8.43 18.60 -11.33
CA ASP A 87 9.46 18.21 -12.29
C ASP A 87 10.73 19.02 -12.06
N TYR A 88 10.60 20.35 -11.91
CA TYR A 88 11.73 21.22 -11.59
C TYR A 88 12.42 20.78 -10.30
N LEU A 89 11.67 20.59 -9.21
CA LEU A 89 12.25 20.14 -7.93
C LEU A 89 12.93 18.78 -8.05
N PHE A 90 12.32 17.85 -8.79
CA PHE A 90 12.87 16.52 -8.99
C PHE A 90 14.17 16.55 -9.80
N PHE A 91 14.18 17.20 -10.97
CA PHE A 91 15.35 17.26 -11.83
C PHE A 91 16.48 18.08 -11.21
N MET A 92 16.18 19.22 -10.60
CA MET A 92 17.19 20.02 -9.89
C MET A 92 17.75 19.29 -8.67
N GLY A 93 16.94 18.50 -7.98
CA GLY A 93 17.40 17.66 -6.87
C GLY A 93 18.33 16.52 -7.30
N LEU A 94 18.29 16.12 -8.58
CA LEU A 94 19.15 15.11 -9.19
C LEU A 94 20.37 15.71 -9.91
N LEU A 95 20.48 17.03 -9.97
CA LEU A 95 21.59 17.67 -10.64
C LEU A 95 22.89 17.40 -9.86
N GLY A 96 23.92 16.94 -10.56
CA GLY A 96 25.22 16.65 -9.97
C GLY A 96 25.30 15.34 -9.15
N THR A 97 24.25 14.52 -9.09
CA THR A 97 24.39 13.19 -8.49
C THR A 97 25.10 12.22 -9.44
N LEU A 98 26.06 11.46 -8.88
CA LEU A 98 26.78 10.40 -9.58
C LEU A 98 26.08 9.04 -9.48
N LEU A 99 25.02 8.94 -8.68
CA LEU A 99 24.31 7.67 -8.47
C LEU A 99 23.52 7.25 -9.72
N LEU A 100 23.42 5.94 -9.93
CA LEU A 100 22.79 5.36 -11.11
C LEU A 100 21.39 4.78 -10.84
N ARG A 101 21.00 4.59 -9.57
CA ARG A 101 19.73 3.95 -9.18
C ARG A 101 18.94 4.82 -8.23
N PHE A 102 17.65 4.96 -8.50
CA PHE A 102 16.75 5.82 -7.75
C PHE A 102 15.43 5.11 -7.47
N VAL A 103 15.01 5.15 -6.22
CA VAL A 103 13.67 4.73 -5.78
C VAL A 103 12.92 5.98 -5.37
N VAL A 104 11.87 6.33 -6.11
CA VAL A 104 11.14 7.59 -5.96
C VAL A 104 9.74 7.28 -5.46
N SER A 105 9.37 7.80 -4.30
CA SER A 105 8.01 7.70 -3.78
C SER A 105 7.27 9.02 -3.82
N TYR A 106 6.01 8.97 -4.27
CA TYR A 106 5.11 10.11 -4.28
C TYR A 106 3.65 9.63 -4.22
N ASP A 107 2.78 10.33 -3.48
CA ASP A 107 1.35 10.00 -3.33
C ASP A 107 0.67 9.73 -4.67
N ILE A 108 1.03 10.50 -5.70
CA ILE A 108 0.48 10.35 -7.06
C ILE A 108 1.55 9.93 -8.07
N ALA A 109 2.57 9.18 -7.62
CA ALA A 109 3.65 8.68 -8.47
C ALA A 109 3.09 8.03 -9.73
N CYS A 110 2.08 7.16 -9.59
CA CYS A 110 1.44 6.44 -10.70
C CYS A 110 0.76 7.32 -11.77
N GLN A 111 0.49 8.60 -11.46
CA GLN A 111 -0.06 9.57 -12.40
C GLN A 111 1.03 10.49 -12.92
N TRP A 112 1.86 11.02 -12.02
CA TRP A 112 2.86 12.05 -12.32
C TRP A 112 3.96 11.57 -13.26
N TYR A 113 4.47 10.34 -13.05
CA TYR A 113 5.65 9.83 -13.77
C TYR A 113 5.38 9.53 -15.26
N LYS A 114 4.12 9.23 -15.63
CA LYS A 114 3.73 8.79 -16.97
C LYS A 114 4.22 9.71 -18.09
N ASN A 115 4.17 11.02 -17.83
CA ASN A 115 4.58 12.06 -18.78
C ASN A 115 5.85 12.80 -18.32
N LEU A 116 6.53 12.34 -17.26
CA LEU A 116 7.67 13.04 -16.68
C LEU A 116 8.81 13.23 -17.68
N TRP A 117 9.18 12.17 -18.39
CA TRP A 117 10.29 12.20 -19.35
C TRP A 117 9.98 13.05 -20.58
N GLY A 118 8.72 13.03 -21.06
CA GLY A 118 8.28 13.95 -22.12
C GLY A 118 8.34 15.42 -21.68
N ARG A 119 7.99 15.71 -20.43
CA ARG A 119 8.06 17.08 -19.86
C ARG A 119 9.50 17.53 -19.59
N MET A 120 10.45 16.61 -19.45
CA MET A 120 11.87 16.95 -19.27
C MET A 120 12.41 17.82 -20.42
N ALA A 121 11.93 17.62 -21.65
CA ALA A 121 12.34 18.38 -22.83
C ALA A 121 12.00 19.90 -22.76
N ILE A 122 11.13 20.31 -21.83
CA ILE A 122 10.78 21.72 -21.61
C ILE A 122 11.91 22.44 -20.84
N PHE A 123 12.71 21.70 -20.07
CA PHE A 123 13.76 22.27 -19.24
C PHE A 123 15.04 22.54 -20.05
N PRO A 124 15.84 23.56 -19.68
CA PRO A 124 17.16 23.78 -20.27
C PRO A 124 18.05 22.53 -20.20
N ALA A 125 18.95 22.36 -21.17
CA ALA A 125 19.78 21.15 -21.29
C ALA A 125 20.57 20.83 -19.99
N GLU A 126 20.94 21.85 -19.23
CA GLU A 126 21.66 21.75 -17.96
C GLU A 126 20.82 21.14 -16.83
N ALA A 127 19.49 21.26 -16.91
CA ALA A 127 18.54 20.69 -15.95
C ALA A 127 17.98 19.34 -16.40
N GLN A 128 18.21 18.94 -17.65
CA GLN A 128 17.79 17.63 -18.16
C GLN A 128 18.67 16.53 -17.56
N GLN A 129 18.07 15.37 -17.31
CA GLN A 129 18.80 14.20 -16.85
C GLN A 129 19.35 13.43 -18.05
N SER A 130 20.63 13.07 -18.00
CA SER A 130 21.31 12.26 -19.00
C SER A 130 21.99 11.04 -18.35
N GLY A 131 22.39 10.07 -19.18
CA GLY A 131 23.07 8.84 -18.76
C GLY A 131 22.15 7.68 -18.39
N GLU A 132 22.75 6.55 -18.02
CA GLU A 132 22.06 5.28 -17.71
C GLU A 132 21.49 5.25 -16.28
N LYS A 133 20.72 6.27 -15.91
CA LYS A 133 20.02 6.31 -14.61
C LYS A 133 18.76 5.45 -14.64
N LYS A 134 18.61 4.55 -13.66
CA LYS A 134 17.45 3.68 -13.48
C LYS A 134 16.54 4.22 -12.37
N PHE A 135 15.25 4.36 -12.68
CA PHE A 135 14.25 4.90 -11.77
C PHE A 135 13.14 3.88 -11.51
N VAL A 136 12.79 3.72 -10.23
CA VAL A 136 11.64 2.95 -9.78
C VAL A 136 10.68 3.93 -9.09
N PHE A 137 9.44 4.01 -9.56
CA PHE A 137 8.43 4.91 -9.01
C PHE A 137 7.42 4.12 -8.19
N LEU A 138 7.19 4.53 -6.94
CA LEU A 138 6.34 3.84 -5.99
C LEU A 138 5.38 4.81 -5.31
N VAL A 139 4.29 4.28 -4.74
CA VAL A 139 3.37 5.05 -3.91
C VAL A 139 3.62 4.66 -2.45
N PRO A 140 3.75 5.61 -1.51
CA PRO A 140 3.93 5.30 -0.10
C PRO A 140 2.85 4.36 0.45
N LYS A 141 3.24 3.48 1.39
CA LYS A 141 2.42 2.35 1.86
C LYS A 141 1.06 2.77 2.44
N PHE A 142 0.97 3.94 3.07
CA PHE A 142 -0.27 4.48 3.66
C PHE A 142 -1.25 4.98 2.59
N HIS A 143 -0.74 5.54 1.50
CA HIS A 143 -1.56 6.12 0.43
C HIS A 143 -1.99 5.08 -0.60
N LEU A 144 -1.15 4.06 -0.84
CA LEU A 144 -1.37 3.05 -1.86
C LEU A 144 -2.75 2.36 -1.81
N PRO A 145 -3.33 1.99 -0.64
CA PRO A 145 -4.66 1.37 -0.58
C PRO A 145 -5.79 2.24 -1.13
N ALA A 146 -5.62 3.56 -1.19
CA ALA A 146 -6.62 4.47 -1.75
C ALA A 146 -6.57 4.55 -3.28
N HIS A 147 -5.60 3.89 -3.92
CA HIS A 147 -5.46 3.84 -5.37
C HIS A 147 -6.23 2.66 -5.99
N THR A 148 -6.29 2.63 -7.32
CA THR A 148 -6.84 1.50 -8.09
C THR A 148 -6.12 0.18 -7.80
N GLU A 149 -6.75 -0.96 -8.08
CA GLU A 149 -6.17 -2.28 -7.86
C GLU A 149 -4.87 -2.50 -8.64
N GLU A 150 -4.81 -2.00 -9.88
CA GLU A 150 -3.59 -2.00 -10.70
C GLU A 150 -2.43 -1.28 -9.99
N CYS A 151 -2.72 -0.16 -9.32
CA CYS A 151 -1.69 0.55 -8.56
C CYS A 151 -1.16 -0.30 -7.39
N ASN A 152 -2.04 -1.00 -6.69
CA ASN A 152 -1.71 -1.81 -5.51
C ASN A 152 -0.74 -2.96 -5.81
N VAL A 153 -0.62 -3.38 -7.08
CA VAL A 153 0.34 -4.39 -7.53
C VAL A 153 1.58 -3.78 -8.19
N ASN A 154 1.43 -2.69 -8.95
CA ASN A 154 2.51 -2.12 -9.76
C ASN A 154 3.37 -1.06 -9.04
N PHE A 155 2.83 -0.39 -8.00
CA PHE A 155 3.51 0.71 -7.29
C PHE A 155 3.78 0.38 -5.82
N SER A 156 3.75 -0.90 -5.47
CA SER A 156 3.87 -1.37 -4.09
C SER A 156 5.31 -1.61 -3.67
N PHE A 157 5.75 -0.93 -2.61
CA PHE A 157 7.02 -1.24 -1.94
C PHE A 157 7.13 -2.71 -1.52
N ASN A 158 6.03 -3.33 -1.08
CA ASN A 158 6.06 -4.71 -0.59
C ASN A 158 6.31 -5.74 -1.69
N LEU A 159 6.06 -5.37 -2.95
CA LEU A 159 6.16 -6.28 -4.10
C LEU A 159 7.32 -5.92 -5.03
N THR A 160 7.97 -4.78 -4.80
CA THR A 160 9.08 -4.30 -5.62
C THR A 160 10.39 -4.85 -5.08
N PRO A 161 11.27 -5.43 -5.91
CA PRO A 161 12.59 -5.87 -5.48
C PRO A 161 13.52 -4.71 -5.14
N SER A 162 14.57 -5.00 -4.38
CA SER A 162 15.66 -4.06 -4.11
C SER A 162 15.27 -2.83 -3.28
N VAL A 163 14.19 -2.90 -2.50
CA VAL A 163 13.72 -1.77 -1.65
C VAL A 163 13.53 -2.12 -0.17
N GLY A 164 13.76 -3.38 0.20
CA GLY A 164 13.63 -3.86 1.58
C GLY A 164 12.24 -3.58 2.16
N LEU A 165 12.20 -3.07 3.38
CA LEU A 165 10.96 -2.75 4.11
C LEU A 165 10.58 -1.26 4.05
N THR A 166 11.23 -0.47 3.20
CA THR A 166 10.96 0.97 3.03
C THR A 166 9.47 1.28 2.86
N ASP A 167 8.96 2.32 3.53
CA ASP A 167 7.53 2.67 3.52
C ASP A 167 7.16 3.90 2.66
N GLY A 168 8.12 4.78 2.37
CA GLY A 168 7.88 6.05 1.66
C GLY A 168 7.23 7.17 2.49
N GLU A 169 6.94 6.96 3.78
CA GLU A 169 6.14 7.83 4.68
C GLU A 169 6.98 8.85 5.48
N ALA A 170 8.26 9.01 5.14
CA ALA A 170 9.16 9.89 5.88
C ALA A 170 8.75 11.38 5.84
N PRO A 171 8.25 11.93 4.71
CA PRO A 171 7.74 13.30 4.64
C PRO A 171 6.56 13.57 5.60
N GLU A 172 5.61 12.64 5.70
CA GLU A 172 4.38 12.70 6.49
C GLU A 172 4.68 12.72 7.99
N ARG A 173 5.61 11.87 8.43
CA ARG A 173 6.10 11.84 9.82
C ARG A 173 6.70 13.20 10.21
N ARG A 174 7.46 13.82 9.31
CA ARG A 174 8.05 15.15 9.54
C ARG A 174 7.00 16.26 9.56
N TRP A 175 5.96 16.13 8.73
CA TRP A 175 4.86 17.08 8.68
C TRP A 175 4.08 17.14 10.00
N ALA A 176 3.80 15.99 10.61
CA ALA A 176 3.13 15.93 11.91
C ALA A 176 3.86 16.75 13.00
N ASP A 177 5.19 16.76 12.98
CA ASP A 177 6.00 17.58 13.87
C ASP A 177 5.96 19.06 13.48
N ALA A 178 6.11 19.38 12.18
CA ALA A 178 6.13 20.75 11.68
C ALA A 178 4.79 21.49 11.93
N ASN A 179 3.66 20.79 11.86
CA ASN A 179 2.33 21.36 12.13
C ASN A 179 2.21 22.00 13.51
N ARG A 180 2.97 21.53 14.49
CA ARG A 180 2.98 22.10 15.85
C ARG A 180 3.50 23.54 15.86
N LEU A 181 4.28 23.93 14.84
CA LEU A 181 4.81 25.28 14.66
C LEU A 181 3.85 26.20 13.90
N ALA A 182 2.79 25.67 13.30
CA ALA A 182 1.95 26.42 12.37
C ALA A 182 1.35 27.67 13.03
N ASN A 183 0.81 27.54 14.25
CA ASN A 183 0.16 28.65 14.94
C ASN A 183 1.16 29.74 15.35
N SER A 184 2.28 29.37 15.98
CA SER A 184 3.28 30.33 16.46
C SER A 184 3.97 31.08 15.32
N THR A 185 4.22 30.40 14.20
CA THR A 185 4.86 31.01 13.03
C THR A 185 3.88 31.79 12.15
N SER A 186 2.55 31.59 12.30
CA SER A 186 1.55 32.13 11.37
C SER A 186 1.48 33.65 11.32
N ILE A 187 1.89 34.33 12.39
CA ILE A 187 1.90 35.80 12.54
C ILE A 187 3.30 36.40 12.38
N SER A 188 4.33 35.56 12.22
CA SER A 188 5.70 36.02 12.08
C SER A 188 5.93 36.64 10.70
N GLY A 189 6.71 37.72 10.64
CA GLY A 189 7.20 38.25 9.37
C GLY A 189 8.04 37.22 8.58
N PRO A 190 8.23 37.40 7.26
CA PRO A 190 8.83 36.40 6.38
C PRO A 190 10.18 35.84 6.86
N GLY A 191 11.11 36.73 7.26
CA GLY A 191 12.43 36.33 7.73
C GLY A 191 12.39 35.54 9.04
N ALA A 192 11.71 36.09 10.06
CA ALA A 192 11.57 35.41 11.36
C ALA A 192 10.87 34.06 11.23
N ARG A 193 9.89 33.93 10.33
CA ARG A 193 9.21 32.67 10.02
C ARG A 193 10.19 31.65 9.44
N ARG A 194 10.96 32.03 8.41
CA ARG A 194 11.96 31.16 7.76
C ARG A 194 13.00 30.68 8.77
N ASP A 195 13.60 31.59 9.54
CA ASP A 195 14.63 31.26 10.53
C ASP A 195 14.12 30.30 11.62
N THR A 196 12.88 30.51 12.07
CA THR A 196 12.24 29.63 13.05
C THR A 196 12.05 28.23 12.48
N LEU A 197 11.47 28.12 11.28
CA LEU A 197 11.23 26.83 10.63
C LEU A 197 12.55 26.10 10.36
N ASP A 198 13.56 26.78 9.81
CA ASP A 198 14.88 26.20 9.53
C ASP A 198 15.55 25.71 10.81
N THR A 199 15.44 26.46 11.92
CA THR A 199 15.99 26.05 13.21
C THR A 199 15.35 24.75 13.70
N HIS A 200 14.02 24.64 13.62
CA HIS A 200 13.31 23.42 14.01
C HIS A 200 13.60 22.23 13.07
N PHE A 201 13.68 22.47 11.77
CA PHE A 201 14.02 21.43 10.79
C PHE A 201 15.44 20.93 11.00
N GLN A 202 16.40 21.81 11.26
CA GLN A 202 17.78 21.43 11.54
C GLN A 202 17.92 20.69 12.88
N TYR A 203 17.15 21.09 13.90
CA TYR A 203 17.10 20.32 15.14
C TYR A 203 16.51 18.91 14.94
N SER A 204 15.48 18.78 14.09
CA SER A 204 14.93 17.47 13.71
C SER A 204 15.97 16.61 12.97
N ASN A 205 16.70 17.18 12.00
CA ASN A 205 17.79 16.51 11.31
C ASN A 205 18.89 16.05 12.28
N TRP A 206 19.31 16.92 13.21
CA TRP A 206 20.30 16.58 14.24
C TRP A 206 19.83 15.43 15.14
N LYS A 207 18.55 15.44 15.55
CA LYS A 207 17.96 14.33 16.31
C LYS A 207 17.96 13.03 15.52
N LYS A 208 17.72 13.07 14.20
CA LYS A 208 17.81 11.87 13.36
C LYS A 208 19.23 11.32 13.37
N ILE A 209 20.23 12.15 13.08
CA ILE A 209 21.65 11.76 13.04
C ILE A 209 22.09 11.13 14.36
N THR A 210 21.80 11.78 15.49
CA THR A 210 22.23 11.29 16.81
C THR A 210 21.50 10.03 17.27
N LYS A 211 20.36 9.69 16.66
CA LYS A 211 19.58 8.48 16.96
C LYS A 211 19.81 7.34 15.97
N LEU A 212 20.56 7.54 14.88
CA LEU A 212 20.80 6.49 13.87
C LEU A 212 21.34 5.20 14.50
N GLY A 213 22.28 5.30 15.45
CA GLY A 213 22.78 4.18 16.25
C GLY A 213 21.67 3.26 16.78
N THR A 214 20.74 3.83 17.54
CA THR A 214 19.64 3.09 18.15
C THR A 214 18.55 2.67 17.15
N VAL A 215 18.28 3.49 16.14
CA VAL A 215 17.22 3.21 15.15
C VAL A 215 17.63 2.05 14.25
N LEU A 216 18.86 2.04 13.74
CA LEU A 216 19.34 0.95 12.88
C LEU A 216 19.49 -0.35 13.67
N LEU A 217 19.94 -0.29 14.93
CA LEU A 217 20.01 -1.48 15.79
C LEU A 217 18.61 -2.06 16.05
N ASP A 218 17.64 -1.23 16.39
CA ASP A 218 16.27 -1.67 16.64
C ASP A 218 15.62 -2.25 15.37
N LYS A 219 15.90 -1.64 14.20
CA LYS A 219 15.49 -2.20 12.89
C LYS A 219 16.05 -3.61 12.69
N ILE A 220 17.35 -3.81 12.84
CA ILE A 220 17.98 -5.10 12.55
C ILE A 220 17.53 -6.20 13.54
N GLN A 221 17.47 -5.87 14.83
CA GLN A 221 17.03 -6.80 15.87
C GLN A 221 15.57 -7.26 15.71
N LYS A 222 14.72 -6.43 15.10
CA LYS A 222 13.35 -6.80 14.74
C LYS A 222 13.29 -7.56 13.42
N CYS A 223 14.12 -7.20 12.46
CA CYS A 223 14.10 -7.76 11.11
C CYS A 223 14.57 -9.21 11.10
N VAL A 224 15.67 -9.53 11.80
CA VAL A 224 16.28 -10.88 11.85
C VAL A 224 15.27 -12.00 12.19
N PRO A 225 14.56 -11.96 13.34
CA PRO A 225 13.62 -13.05 13.67
C PRO A 225 12.47 -13.13 12.66
N THR A 226 11.95 -11.99 12.18
CA THR A 226 10.85 -12.00 11.21
C THR A 226 11.31 -12.46 9.82
N MET A 227 12.57 -12.24 9.44
CA MET A 227 13.16 -12.81 8.23
C MET A 227 13.11 -14.34 8.28
N LEU A 228 13.53 -14.94 9.38
CA LEU A 228 13.49 -16.39 9.57
C LEU A 228 12.05 -16.92 9.59
N GLU A 229 11.15 -16.27 10.33
CA GLU A 229 9.71 -16.63 10.36
C GLU A 229 9.06 -16.57 8.96
N THR A 230 9.35 -15.52 8.19
CA THR A 230 8.79 -15.37 6.84
C THR A 230 9.41 -16.31 5.82
N ARG A 231 10.69 -16.68 6.01
CA ARG A 231 11.35 -17.71 5.21
C ARG A 231 10.75 -19.09 5.47
N ALA A 232 10.59 -19.48 6.74
CA ALA A 232 9.93 -20.74 7.10
C ALA A 232 8.52 -20.82 6.51
N ALA A 233 7.72 -19.74 6.65
CA ALA A 233 6.38 -19.69 6.06
C ALA A 233 6.39 -19.79 4.53
N TRP A 234 7.40 -19.27 3.84
CA TRP A 234 7.53 -19.43 2.39
C TRP A 234 7.84 -20.89 2.03
N VAL A 235 8.77 -21.54 2.72
CA VAL A 235 9.12 -22.95 2.52
C VAL A 235 7.91 -23.87 2.77
N ASP A 236 7.16 -23.63 3.84
CA ASP A 236 5.94 -24.39 4.16
C ASP A 236 4.88 -24.28 3.05
N VAL A 237 4.74 -23.08 2.47
CA VAL A 237 3.84 -22.86 1.33
C VAL A 237 4.33 -23.62 0.11
N GLU A 238 5.63 -23.58 -0.22
CA GLU A 238 6.19 -24.31 -1.36
C GLU A 238 6.06 -25.83 -1.23
N ALA A 239 6.26 -26.37 -0.02
CA ALA A 239 6.08 -27.79 0.28
C ALA A 239 4.64 -28.31 0.06
N SER A 240 3.67 -27.40 -0.04
CA SER A 240 2.27 -27.73 -0.29
C SER A 240 1.93 -27.88 -1.78
N PHE A 241 2.87 -27.63 -2.69
CA PHE A 241 2.67 -27.67 -4.15
C PHE A 241 3.69 -28.58 -4.84
N GLU A 242 3.32 -29.08 -6.03
CA GLU A 242 4.24 -29.83 -6.90
C GLU A 242 5.43 -28.95 -7.33
N PRO A 243 6.66 -29.49 -7.39
CA PRO A 243 7.85 -28.71 -7.74
C PRO A 243 7.74 -27.98 -9.08
N SER A 244 7.12 -28.59 -10.09
CA SER A 244 6.92 -28.00 -11.42
C SER A 244 6.03 -26.75 -11.39
N VAL A 245 5.06 -26.68 -10.47
CA VAL A 245 4.20 -25.50 -10.27
C VAL A 245 5.02 -24.34 -9.73
N ILE A 246 5.85 -24.62 -8.71
CA ILE A 246 6.71 -23.64 -8.07
C ILE A 246 7.76 -23.11 -9.04
N GLU A 247 8.33 -23.97 -9.89
CA GLU A 247 9.27 -23.55 -10.94
C GLU A 247 8.62 -22.61 -11.95
N ALA A 248 7.40 -22.91 -12.41
CA ALA A 248 6.66 -22.04 -13.32
C ALA A 248 6.32 -20.68 -12.69
N TRP A 249 5.83 -20.66 -11.44
CA TRP A 249 5.51 -19.42 -10.74
C TRP A 249 6.77 -18.59 -10.41
N THR A 250 7.88 -19.26 -10.10
CA THR A 250 9.20 -18.63 -9.88
C THR A 250 9.70 -17.96 -11.15
N ALA A 251 9.65 -18.66 -12.29
CA ALA A 251 10.03 -18.09 -13.57
C ALA A 251 9.17 -16.86 -13.92
N MET A 252 7.86 -16.93 -13.70
CA MET A 252 6.95 -15.81 -13.91
C MET A 252 7.29 -14.61 -13.01
N ALA A 253 7.57 -14.85 -11.73
CA ALA A 253 7.91 -13.80 -10.78
C ALA A 253 9.24 -13.12 -11.13
N ILE A 254 10.27 -13.90 -11.47
CA ILE A 254 11.59 -13.38 -11.87
C ILE A 254 11.46 -12.56 -13.16
N ALA A 255 10.73 -13.05 -14.16
CA ALA A 255 10.53 -12.32 -15.41
C ALA A 255 9.84 -10.96 -15.18
N TRP A 256 8.79 -10.93 -14.36
CA TRP A 256 8.11 -9.68 -13.98
C TRP A 256 9.01 -8.72 -13.19
N GLU A 257 9.77 -9.24 -12.22
CA GLU A 257 10.69 -8.46 -11.39
C GLU A 257 11.84 -7.85 -12.23
N ALA A 258 12.25 -8.52 -13.31
CA ALA A 258 13.27 -8.05 -14.23
C ALA A 258 12.74 -7.02 -15.25
N ASP A 259 11.61 -7.30 -15.90
CA ASP A 259 10.93 -6.40 -16.83
C ASP A 259 9.43 -6.41 -16.54
N GLY A 260 8.92 -5.33 -15.92
CA GLY A 260 7.52 -5.16 -15.54
C GLY A 260 6.52 -5.09 -16.72
N LYS A 261 6.90 -5.64 -17.87
CA LYS A 261 6.08 -5.88 -19.06
C LYS A 261 5.61 -7.33 -19.16
N HIS A 262 6.21 -8.26 -18.41
CA HIS A 262 5.76 -9.64 -18.35
C HIS A 262 4.41 -9.77 -17.62
N PRO A 263 3.74 -10.93 -17.67
CA PRO A 263 2.55 -11.17 -16.86
C PRO A 263 2.82 -10.97 -15.36
N ASN A 264 1.99 -10.16 -14.69
CA ASN A 264 2.22 -9.80 -13.30
C ASN A 264 1.83 -10.96 -12.34
N PRO A 265 2.79 -11.51 -11.55
CA PRO A 265 2.58 -12.62 -10.62
C PRO A 265 1.65 -12.25 -9.44
N TYR A 266 1.36 -10.98 -9.23
CA TYR A 266 0.55 -10.44 -8.13
C TYR A 266 -0.85 -9.97 -8.55
N ALA A 267 -1.10 -9.85 -9.85
CA ALA A 267 -2.37 -9.39 -10.42
C ALA A 267 -3.26 -10.56 -10.81
N SER A 268 -4.57 -10.42 -10.63
CA SER A 268 -5.56 -11.31 -11.25
C SER A 268 -5.79 -10.89 -12.70
N THR A 269 -5.87 -11.85 -13.62
CA THR A 269 -6.24 -11.61 -15.02
C THR A 269 -7.75 -11.74 -15.26
N VAL A 270 -8.50 -12.29 -14.30
CA VAL A 270 -9.96 -12.40 -14.37
C VAL A 270 -10.61 -11.02 -14.23
N GLN A 271 -11.11 -10.49 -15.35
CA GLN A 271 -11.99 -9.32 -15.36
C GLN A 271 -13.42 -9.80 -15.15
N HIS A 272 -14.00 -9.53 -13.98
CA HIS A 272 -15.44 -9.70 -13.81
C HIS A 272 -16.14 -8.40 -14.23
N GLU A 273 -17.09 -8.48 -15.16
CA GLU A 273 -17.92 -7.34 -15.57
C GLU A 273 -18.69 -6.80 -14.37
N GLY A 274 -18.32 -5.61 -13.87
CA GLY A 274 -19.09 -4.92 -12.84
C GLY A 274 -20.47 -4.49 -13.35
N ILE A 275 -21.40 -4.20 -12.44
CA ILE A 275 -22.78 -3.79 -12.78
C ILE A 275 -22.87 -2.63 -13.77
N ALA A 276 -21.91 -1.69 -13.78
CA ALA A 276 -21.89 -0.57 -14.71
C ALA A 276 -21.65 -1.02 -16.16
N GLU A 277 -20.76 -2.00 -16.35
CA GLU A 277 -20.44 -2.55 -17.67
C GLU A 277 -21.60 -3.39 -18.19
N VAL A 278 -22.20 -4.21 -17.32
CA VAL A 278 -23.43 -4.95 -17.64
C VAL A 278 -24.56 -3.99 -18.05
N ARG A 279 -24.75 -2.89 -17.30
CA ARG A 279 -25.74 -1.86 -17.65
C ARG A 279 -25.45 -1.19 -18.99
N ARG A 280 -24.17 -0.90 -19.30
CA ARG A 280 -23.75 -0.34 -20.59
C ARG A 280 -24.13 -1.27 -21.74
N ARG A 281 -23.84 -2.57 -21.60
CA ARG A 281 -24.20 -3.59 -22.60
C ARG A 281 -25.71 -3.72 -22.77
N LEU A 282 -26.46 -3.81 -21.66
CA LEU A 282 -27.92 -3.90 -21.70
C LEU A 282 -28.59 -2.64 -22.27
N ALA A 283 -28.02 -1.46 -22.05
CA ALA A 283 -28.46 -0.22 -22.67
C ALA A 283 -28.19 -0.20 -24.19
N ALA A 284 -27.04 -0.73 -24.63
CA ALA A 284 -26.74 -0.89 -26.06
C ALA A 284 -27.71 -1.87 -26.75
N ILE A 285 -28.06 -2.98 -26.07
CA ILE A 285 -29.08 -3.92 -26.57
C ILE A 285 -30.44 -3.21 -26.66
N ALA A 286 -30.84 -2.46 -25.64
CA ALA A 286 -32.08 -1.69 -25.65
C ALA A 286 -32.13 -0.66 -26.79
N ALA A 287 -31.01 0.01 -27.08
CA ALA A 287 -30.91 0.97 -28.18
C ALA A 287 -30.93 0.32 -29.57
N ALA A 288 -30.43 -0.91 -29.68
CA ALA A 288 -30.45 -1.70 -30.91
C ALA A 288 -31.79 -2.42 -31.16
N ASP A 289 -32.62 -2.58 -30.14
CA ASP A 289 -33.98 -3.13 -30.23
C ASP A 289 -34.96 -2.07 -30.76
N VAL A 290 -34.79 -1.71 -32.04
CA VAL A 290 -35.60 -0.70 -32.76
C VAL A 290 -37.03 -1.21 -33.06
N GLY A 291 -37.36 -2.47 -32.71
CA GLY A 291 -38.59 -3.17 -33.07
C GLY A 291 -39.76 -3.08 -32.08
N HIS A 292 -39.68 -2.28 -31.01
CA HIS A 292 -40.73 -2.08 -29.99
C HIS A 292 -41.17 -3.31 -29.16
N GLU A 293 -40.57 -4.51 -29.30
CA GLU A 293 -41.04 -5.68 -28.53
C GLU A 293 -40.79 -5.55 -27.01
N GLY A 294 -39.63 -5.01 -26.61
CA GLY A 294 -39.22 -4.80 -25.20
C GLY A 294 -39.53 -3.40 -24.63
N VAL A 295 -40.27 -2.57 -25.36
CA VAL A 295 -40.65 -1.21 -24.93
C VAL A 295 -42.11 -1.19 -24.49
N ARG A 296 -42.41 -0.54 -23.37
CA ARG A 296 -43.78 -0.25 -22.93
C ARG A 296 -43.86 1.21 -22.47
N GLY A 297 -44.77 1.98 -23.08
CA GLY A 297 -44.72 3.44 -22.95
C GLY A 297 -43.41 3.98 -23.52
N ASP A 298 -42.74 4.85 -22.76
CA ASP A 298 -41.46 5.47 -23.13
C ASP A 298 -40.23 4.77 -22.51
N MET A 299 -40.39 3.55 -21.98
CA MET A 299 -39.34 2.88 -21.21
C MET A 299 -39.08 1.44 -21.71
N HIS A 300 -37.81 1.01 -21.63
CA HIS A 300 -37.38 -0.35 -21.98
C HIS A 300 -37.31 -1.28 -20.75
N GLU A 301 -37.49 -2.59 -20.97
CA GLU A 301 -37.41 -3.66 -19.95
C GLU A 301 -36.18 -3.57 -19.01
N THR A 302 -34.99 -3.31 -19.58
CA THR A 302 -33.73 -3.22 -18.82
C THR A 302 -33.65 -1.99 -17.91
N GLU A 303 -34.30 -0.89 -18.30
CA GLU A 303 -34.41 0.32 -17.49
C GLU A 303 -35.36 0.10 -16.32
N MET A 304 -36.52 -0.52 -16.57
CA MET A 304 -37.48 -0.93 -15.55
C MET A 304 -36.84 -1.79 -14.46
N LEU A 305 -36.09 -2.83 -14.88
CA LEU A 305 -35.36 -3.72 -13.97
C LEU A 305 -34.28 -2.98 -13.20
N SER A 306 -33.52 -2.10 -13.87
CA SER A 306 -32.48 -1.32 -13.23
C SER A 306 -33.04 -0.40 -12.13
N MET A 307 -34.20 0.22 -12.36
CA MET A 307 -34.92 0.99 -11.34
C MET A 307 -35.37 0.12 -10.17
N GLY A 308 -35.95 -1.06 -10.45
CA GLY A 308 -36.38 -2.00 -9.41
C GLY A 308 -35.23 -2.47 -8.52
N LEU A 309 -34.08 -2.81 -9.11
CA LEU A 309 -32.87 -3.18 -8.37
C LEU A 309 -32.33 -2.02 -7.51
N GLN A 310 -32.42 -0.77 -7.98
CA GLN A 310 -32.03 0.40 -7.19
C GLN A 310 -32.97 0.63 -6.00
N LEU A 311 -34.28 0.38 -6.16
CA LEU A 311 -35.24 0.46 -5.06
C LEU A 311 -34.97 -0.62 -4.02
N GLU A 312 -34.68 -1.83 -4.49
CA GLU A 312 -34.32 -2.96 -3.63
C GLU A 312 -33.04 -2.67 -2.82
N GLN A 313 -32.04 -2.05 -3.45
CA GLN A 313 -30.84 -1.59 -2.74
C GLN A 313 -31.17 -0.51 -1.71
N GLN A 314 -32.04 0.45 -2.04
CA GLN A 314 -32.50 1.47 -1.08
C GLN A 314 -33.25 0.87 0.12
N GLN A 315 -34.04 -0.19 -0.09
CA GLN A 315 -34.70 -0.93 1.00
C GLN A 315 -33.67 -1.56 1.95
N ARG A 316 -32.64 -2.21 1.39
CA ARG A 316 -31.59 -2.86 2.19
C ARG A 316 -30.69 -1.88 2.92
N ASP A 317 -30.25 -0.82 2.24
CA ASP A 317 -29.43 0.22 2.85
C ASP A 317 -30.16 0.83 4.05
N LEU A 318 -31.47 1.10 3.92
CA LEU A 318 -32.30 1.59 5.02
C LEU A 318 -32.35 0.58 6.18
N ALA A 319 -32.61 -0.70 5.88
CA ALA A 319 -32.68 -1.75 6.89
C ALA A 319 -31.34 -1.94 7.63
N THR A 320 -30.21 -1.94 6.93
CA THR A 320 -28.87 -2.06 7.52
C THR A 320 -28.52 -0.81 8.33
N HIS A 321 -28.83 0.39 7.84
CA HIS A 321 -28.68 1.62 8.62
C HIS A 321 -29.48 1.59 9.93
N MET A 322 -30.69 1.05 9.92
CA MET A 322 -31.52 0.91 11.12
C MET A 322 -30.90 -0.04 12.15
N LYS A 323 -30.24 -1.12 11.72
CA LYS A 323 -29.50 -2.02 12.63
C LYS A 323 -28.35 -1.29 13.35
N HIS A 324 -27.71 -0.32 12.69
CA HIS A 324 -26.58 0.45 13.23
C HIS A 324 -26.97 1.59 14.17
N ILE A 325 -28.16 2.20 14.01
CA ILE A 325 -28.62 3.32 14.87
C ILE A 325 -28.97 2.85 16.30
N GLY A 326 -29.30 1.57 16.48
CA GLY A 326 -29.61 0.98 17.79
C GLY A 326 -30.91 1.51 18.42
N ALA A 327 -31.15 1.19 19.70
CA ALA A 327 -32.40 1.53 20.40
C ALA A 327 -32.51 3.01 20.86
N HIS A 328 -31.43 3.79 20.73
CA HIS A 328 -31.37 5.18 21.20
C HIS A 328 -31.25 6.15 20.01
N GLU A 329 -32.26 6.14 19.15
CA GLU A 329 -32.37 7.04 18.00
C GLU A 329 -32.61 8.48 18.47
N THR A 330 -31.81 9.43 17.97
CA THR A 330 -32.06 10.86 18.22
C THR A 330 -33.22 11.35 17.34
N VAL A 331 -33.95 12.38 17.79
CA VAL A 331 -35.06 12.99 17.02
C VAL A 331 -34.63 13.36 15.59
N HIS A 332 -33.40 13.83 15.40
CA HIS A 332 -32.85 14.15 14.07
C HIS A 332 -32.63 12.92 13.19
N GLN A 333 -32.14 11.82 13.79
CA GLN A 333 -31.99 10.54 13.08
C GLN A 333 -33.35 9.95 12.72
N GLU A 334 -34.31 9.99 13.64
CA GLU A 334 -35.69 9.53 13.42
C GLU A 334 -36.37 10.31 12.29
N THR A 335 -36.25 11.63 12.30
CA THR A 335 -36.80 12.49 11.24
C THR A 335 -36.22 12.10 9.88
N LYS A 336 -34.89 11.96 9.78
CA LYS A 336 -34.24 11.53 8.52
C LYS A 336 -34.63 10.12 8.09
N ARG A 337 -34.84 9.21 9.03
CA ARG A 337 -35.31 7.84 8.75
C ARG A 337 -36.71 7.88 8.14
N LEU A 338 -37.65 8.59 8.77
CA LEU A 338 -39.03 8.75 8.29
C LEU A 338 -39.11 9.43 6.93
N GLU A 339 -38.28 10.46 6.68
CA GLU A 339 -38.20 11.13 5.38
C GLU A 339 -37.72 10.16 4.28
N ARG A 340 -36.67 9.38 4.55
CA ARG A 340 -36.15 8.37 3.62
C ARG A 340 -37.17 7.27 3.35
N GLU A 341 -37.84 6.79 4.39
CA GLU A 341 -38.88 5.76 4.33
C GLU A 341 -40.07 6.22 3.47
N THR A 342 -40.58 7.43 3.73
CA THR A 342 -41.69 8.02 2.95
C THR A 342 -41.30 8.22 1.49
N LYS A 343 -40.08 8.70 1.22
CA LYS A 343 -39.57 8.89 -0.14
C LYS A 343 -39.43 7.56 -0.88
N LEU A 344 -38.96 6.52 -0.20
CA LEU A 344 -38.81 5.19 -0.76
C LEU A 344 -40.18 4.57 -1.09
N TRP A 345 -41.14 4.69 -0.17
CA TRP A 345 -42.52 4.23 -0.37
C TRP A 345 -43.13 4.81 -1.65
N ARG A 346 -43.06 6.15 -1.82
CA ARG A 346 -43.62 6.84 -3.01
C ARG A 346 -42.96 6.37 -4.32
N LYS A 347 -41.66 6.11 -4.28
CA LYS A 347 -40.94 5.59 -5.45
C LYS A 347 -41.34 4.16 -5.78
N ILE A 348 -41.51 3.30 -4.76
CA ILE A 348 -41.95 1.91 -4.95
C ILE A 348 -43.36 1.90 -5.53
N ASP A 349 -44.26 2.73 -5.01
CA ASP A 349 -45.62 2.86 -5.52
C ASP A 349 -45.64 3.28 -7.00
N SER A 350 -44.92 4.36 -7.33
CA SER A 350 -44.81 4.85 -8.73
C SER A 350 -44.18 3.81 -9.66
N TRP A 351 -43.11 3.13 -9.23
CA TRP A 351 -42.46 2.08 -10.02
C TRP A 351 -43.34 0.83 -10.16
N SER A 352 -44.16 0.51 -9.15
CA SER A 352 -45.07 -0.64 -9.22
C SER A 352 -46.15 -0.47 -10.29
N ALA A 353 -46.63 0.77 -10.51
CA ALA A 353 -47.54 1.07 -11.61
C ALA A 353 -46.86 0.84 -12.98
N ILE A 354 -45.59 1.21 -13.10
CA ILE A 354 -44.80 1.00 -14.32
C ILE A 354 -44.55 -0.50 -14.55
N GLN A 355 -44.18 -1.25 -13.50
CA GLN A 355 -43.91 -2.69 -13.57
C GLN A 355 -45.08 -3.48 -14.17
N GLN A 356 -46.33 -3.10 -13.87
CA GLN A 356 -47.53 -3.77 -14.39
C GLN A 356 -47.64 -3.72 -15.92
N LEU A 357 -47.02 -2.72 -16.56
CA LEU A 357 -46.99 -2.62 -18.03
C LEU A 357 -46.09 -3.70 -18.66
N PHE A 358 -45.06 -4.14 -17.93
CA PHE A 358 -44.09 -5.14 -18.40
C PHE A 358 -44.39 -6.54 -17.89
N ILE A 359 -44.95 -6.67 -16.68
CA ILE A 359 -45.33 -7.95 -16.06
C ILE A 359 -46.78 -7.84 -15.57
N PRO A 360 -47.79 -7.96 -16.47
CA PRO A 360 -49.20 -7.77 -16.09
C PRO A 360 -49.67 -8.70 -14.98
N GLU A 361 -49.21 -9.96 -14.97
CA GLU A 361 -49.58 -10.94 -13.95
C GLU A 361 -49.07 -10.62 -12.54
N VAL A 362 -48.17 -9.64 -12.38
CA VAL A 362 -47.74 -9.19 -11.04
C VAL A 362 -48.91 -8.60 -10.24
N THR A 363 -49.94 -8.09 -10.92
CA THR A 363 -51.18 -7.58 -10.30
C THR A 363 -51.84 -8.64 -9.43
N VAL A 364 -51.90 -9.89 -9.91
CA VAL A 364 -52.48 -11.03 -9.18
C VAL A 364 -51.71 -11.30 -7.89
N LEU A 365 -50.39 -11.16 -7.89
CA LEU A 365 -49.57 -11.35 -6.69
C LEU A 365 -49.79 -10.23 -5.68
N ARG A 366 -49.91 -8.98 -6.15
CA ARG A 366 -50.19 -7.81 -5.31
C ARG A 366 -51.59 -7.87 -4.71
N ASP A 367 -52.60 -8.24 -5.50
CA ASP A 367 -53.97 -8.44 -5.03
C ASP A 367 -54.05 -9.54 -3.96
N ARG A 368 -53.27 -10.62 -4.12
CA ARG A 368 -53.15 -11.68 -3.11
C ARG A 368 -52.50 -11.18 -1.83
N GLU A 369 -51.40 -10.44 -1.91
CA GLU A 369 -50.78 -9.82 -0.72
C GLU A 369 -51.76 -8.89 -0.01
N ASP A 370 -52.50 -8.06 -0.76
CA ASP A 370 -53.47 -7.13 -0.19
C ASP A 370 -54.69 -7.86 0.41
N ALA A 371 -55.12 -8.98 -0.17
CA ALA A 371 -56.16 -9.83 0.38
C ALA A 371 -55.71 -10.57 1.65
N GLU A 372 -54.48 -11.10 1.68
CA GLU A 372 -53.89 -11.73 2.87
C GLU A 372 -53.73 -10.71 4.00
N ARG A 373 -53.26 -9.49 3.71
CA ARG A 373 -53.17 -8.40 4.69
C ARG A 373 -54.54 -8.07 5.29
N LYS A 374 -55.59 -7.99 4.46
CA LYS A 374 -56.97 -7.78 4.93
C LYS A 374 -57.48 -8.91 5.82
N ARG A 375 -57.07 -10.17 5.57
CA ARG A 375 -57.46 -11.35 6.39
C ARG A 375 -56.79 -11.38 7.77
N VAL A 376 -55.58 -10.86 7.92
CA VAL A 376 -54.85 -10.82 9.21
C VAL A 376 -55.35 -9.70 10.15
N GLY A 377 -56.47 -9.05 9.83
CA GLY A 377 -57.08 -8.03 10.69
C GLY A 377 -56.45 -6.64 10.56
N VAL A 378 -55.73 -6.39 9.47
CA VAL A 378 -55.17 -5.08 9.14
C VAL A 378 -56.18 -4.34 8.26
N THR A 379 -57.08 -3.58 8.87
CA THR A 379 -58.31 -3.03 8.22
C THR A 379 -58.22 -1.58 7.73
N GLN A 380 -57.02 -1.01 7.57
CA GLN A 380 -56.80 0.28 6.90
C GLN A 380 -55.59 0.19 5.93
N PRO A 381 -55.46 1.06 4.90
CA PRO A 381 -54.19 1.24 4.22
C PRO A 381 -53.18 1.70 5.28
N VAL A 382 -52.33 0.81 5.77
CA VAL A 382 -51.59 1.03 7.01
C VAL A 382 -50.66 2.23 6.88
N PRO A 383 -50.84 3.30 7.67
CA PRO A 383 -49.71 4.11 8.08
C PRO A 383 -48.81 3.21 8.93
N GLY A 384 -47.77 2.61 8.33
CA GLY A 384 -46.85 1.72 9.05
C GLY A 384 -46.37 0.44 8.35
N LEU A 385 -46.78 0.15 7.11
CA LEU A 385 -46.02 -0.82 6.30
C LEU A 385 -44.68 -0.18 5.96
N LYS A 386 -43.60 -0.68 6.58
CA LYS A 386 -42.29 -0.08 6.37
C LYS A 386 -41.88 -0.28 4.93
N ALA A 387 -41.33 0.77 4.33
CA ALA A 387 -40.97 0.75 2.90
C ALA A 387 -39.98 -0.38 2.55
N GLN A 388 -39.20 -0.84 3.54
CA GLN A 388 -38.24 -1.95 3.44
C GLN A 388 -38.86 -3.35 3.36
N ASP A 389 -40.11 -3.52 3.80
CA ASP A 389 -40.80 -4.82 3.82
C ASP A 389 -41.73 -5.00 2.61
N MET A 390 -41.80 -4.00 1.73
CA MET A 390 -42.61 -4.05 0.52
C MET A 390 -42.00 -4.98 -0.52
N SER A 391 -42.75 -6.00 -0.93
CA SER A 391 -42.38 -6.87 -2.04
C SER A 391 -42.31 -6.08 -3.36
N LEU A 392 -41.13 -6.07 -3.98
CA LEU A 392 -40.94 -5.46 -5.31
C LEU A 392 -41.35 -6.39 -6.45
N TRP A 393 -41.49 -7.69 -6.18
CA TRP A 393 -41.87 -8.69 -7.19
C TRP A 393 -41.01 -8.63 -8.47
N LEU A 394 -39.69 -8.44 -8.31
CA LEU A 394 -38.73 -8.63 -9.42
C LEU A 394 -38.84 -10.06 -9.98
N PRO A 395 -38.42 -10.33 -11.23
CA PRO A 395 -38.48 -11.67 -11.81
C PRO A 395 -37.98 -12.80 -10.88
N SER A 396 -36.87 -12.58 -10.17
CA SER A 396 -36.32 -13.52 -9.18
C SER A 396 -37.21 -13.75 -7.94
N ALA A 397 -38.07 -12.79 -7.58
CA ALA A 397 -39.03 -12.88 -6.48
C ALA A 397 -40.38 -13.48 -6.91
N ILE A 398 -40.76 -13.31 -8.18
CA ILE A 398 -41.93 -13.95 -8.80
C ILE A 398 -41.73 -15.47 -8.86
N GLY A 399 -40.59 -15.91 -9.40
CA GLY A 399 -40.30 -17.35 -9.57
C GLY A 399 -41.38 -18.03 -10.42
N THR A 400 -41.98 -19.10 -9.90
CA THR A 400 -43.06 -19.84 -10.57
C THR A 400 -44.48 -19.39 -10.15
N ARG A 401 -44.61 -18.32 -9.36
CA ARG A 401 -45.89 -17.89 -8.77
C ARG A 401 -46.80 -17.16 -9.75
N ALA A 402 -46.22 -16.58 -10.79
CA ALA A 402 -46.89 -15.92 -11.91
C ALA A 402 -46.01 -16.03 -13.16
N GLN A 403 -46.59 -15.86 -14.35
CA GLN A 403 -45.85 -15.79 -15.59
C GLN A 403 -45.01 -14.51 -15.63
N CYS A 404 -43.73 -14.68 -15.94
CA CYS A 404 -42.78 -13.60 -16.14
C CYS A 404 -42.05 -13.84 -17.46
N PRO A 405 -41.98 -12.85 -18.37
CA PRO A 405 -41.24 -12.98 -19.64
C PRO A 405 -39.80 -13.47 -19.42
N LEU A 406 -39.36 -14.43 -20.24
CA LEU A 406 -38.03 -15.04 -20.10
C LEU A 406 -36.90 -14.00 -20.26
N ARG A 407 -37.05 -13.05 -21.19
CA ARG A 407 -36.08 -11.94 -21.41
C ARG A 407 -35.84 -11.14 -20.13
N LEU A 408 -36.89 -10.82 -19.37
CA LEU A 408 -36.75 -10.09 -18.10
C LEU A 408 -35.98 -10.91 -17.05
N GLN A 409 -36.18 -12.23 -17.03
CA GLN A 409 -35.44 -13.13 -16.14
C GLN A 409 -33.95 -13.20 -16.52
N GLU A 410 -33.63 -13.25 -17.82
CA GLU A 410 -32.26 -13.23 -18.33
C GLU A 410 -31.55 -11.89 -18.05
N TYR A 411 -32.22 -10.77 -18.27
CA TYR A 411 -31.67 -9.44 -17.97
C TYR A 411 -31.45 -9.24 -16.48
N GLU A 412 -32.40 -9.65 -15.62
CA GLU A 412 -32.17 -9.61 -14.17
C GLU A 412 -30.98 -10.49 -13.82
N PHE A 413 -30.89 -11.72 -14.35
CA PHE A 413 -29.78 -12.63 -14.05
C PHE A 413 -28.40 -12.01 -14.35
N GLN A 414 -28.24 -11.37 -15.52
CA GLN A 414 -27.00 -10.66 -15.86
C GLN A 414 -26.72 -9.49 -14.90
N LEU A 415 -27.74 -8.69 -14.59
CA LEU A 415 -27.60 -7.57 -13.64
C LEU A 415 -27.19 -8.05 -12.24
N ARG A 416 -27.74 -9.19 -11.79
CA ARG A 416 -27.42 -9.80 -10.48
C ARG A 416 -25.99 -10.33 -10.41
N GLN A 417 -25.45 -10.87 -11.49
CA GLN A 417 -24.03 -11.26 -11.54
C GLN A 417 -23.13 -10.03 -11.36
N GLY A 418 -23.36 -8.98 -12.16
CA GLY A 418 -22.60 -7.73 -12.04
C GLY A 418 -22.76 -7.06 -10.67
N GLN A 419 -23.95 -7.16 -10.06
CA GLN A 419 -24.22 -6.68 -8.70
C GLN A 419 -23.42 -7.46 -7.66
N ALA A 420 -23.39 -8.79 -7.71
CA ALA A 420 -22.65 -9.62 -6.78
C ALA A 420 -21.14 -9.37 -6.85
N VAL A 421 -20.59 -9.29 -8.07
CA VAL A 421 -19.17 -8.95 -8.31
C VAL A 421 -18.83 -7.59 -7.70
N TRP A 422 -19.66 -6.57 -7.97
CA TRP A 422 -19.45 -5.22 -7.44
C TRP A 422 -19.53 -5.19 -5.91
N ALA A 423 -20.52 -5.86 -5.33
CA ALA A 423 -20.69 -5.96 -3.89
C ALA A 423 -19.47 -6.61 -3.20
N LEU A 424 -18.91 -7.67 -3.78
CA LEU A 424 -17.65 -8.27 -3.31
C LEU A 424 -16.51 -7.26 -3.34
N LYS A 425 -16.36 -6.50 -4.43
CA LYS A 425 -15.34 -5.45 -4.53
C LYS A 425 -15.50 -4.40 -3.43
N VAL A 426 -16.71 -3.84 -3.25
CA VAL A 426 -16.98 -2.82 -2.23
C VAL A 426 -16.69 -3.36 -0.83
N MET A 427 -17.04 -4.62 -0.56
CA MET A 427 -16.77 -5.29 0.71
C MET A 427 -15.28 -5.47 0.96
N ARG A 428 -14.52 -5.95 -0.04
CA ARG A 428 -13.05 -6.07 0.01
C ARG A 428 -12.38 -4.72 0.28
N ASP A 429 -12.75 -3.69 -0.48
CA ASP A 429 -12.23 -2.32 -0.31
C ASP A 429 -12.54 -1.78 1.10
N GLY A 430 -13.76 -2.02 1.60
CA GLY A 430 -14.18 -1.65 2.94
C GLY A 430 -13.37 -2.35 4.03
N LEU A 431 -13.15 -3.67 3.91
CA LEU A 431 -12.37 -4.46 4.87
C LEU A 431 -10.90 -4.03 4.91
N ILE A 432 -10.30 -3.71 3.76
CA ILE A 432 -8.94 -3.14 3.67
C ILE A 432 -8.88 -1.79 4.39
N LEU A 433 -9.84 -0.90 4.11
CA LEU A 433 -9.88 0.42 4.73
C LEU A 433 -10.14 0.35 6.24
N HIS A 434 -10.98 -0.59 6.69
CA HIS A 434 -11.26 -0.83 8.11
C HIS A 434 -10.01 -1.28 8.87
N ALA A 435 -9.25 -2.23 8.30
CA ALA A 435 -7.97 -2.67 8.85
C ALA A 435 -6.96 -1.50 8.95
N HIS A 436 -6.97 -0.60 7.98
CA HIS A 436 -6.11 0.58 7.96
C HIS A 436 -6.49 1.65 9.01
N GLU A 437 -7.77 1.99 9.13
CA GLU A 437 -8.25 2.92 10.18
C GLU A 437 -7.93 2.42 11.59
N TYR A 438 -8.01 1.10 11.80
CA TYR A 438 -7.66 0.50 13.08
C TYR A 438 -6.19 0.74 13.45
N ILE A 439 -5.27 0.64 12.48
CA ILE A 439 -3.83 0.96 12.66
C ILE A 439 -3.62 2.46 12.93
N TYR A 440 -4.41 3.32 12.28
CA TYR A 440 -4.35 4.76 12.52
C TYR A 440 -4.81 5.13 13.93
N ARG A 441 -5.87 4.47 14.43
CA ARG A 441 -6.49 4.73 15.74
C ARG A 441 -5.54 4.57 16.92
N ASP A 442 -4.60 3.62 16.85
CA ASP A 442 -3.61 3.38 17.92
C ASP A 442 -2.71 4.62 18.20
N GLY A 443 -2.54 5.51 17.21
CA GLY A 443 -1.81 6.77 17.35
C GLY A 443 -2.66 8.00 17.69
N VAL A 444 -3.98 7.85 17.84
CA VAL A 444 -4.90 8.98 18.02
C VAL A 444 -5.04 9.36 19.49
N HIS A 445 -4.58 10.57 19.83
CA HIS A 445 -4.69 11.15 21.17
C HIS A 445 -5.69 12.32 21.20
N GLY A 446 -6.46 12.40 22.29
CA GLY A 446 -7.47 13.45 22.52
C GLY A 446 -8.90 13.06 22.14
N THR A 447 -9.86 13.51 22.94
CA THR A 447 -11.27 13.09 22.88
C THR A 447 -11.94 13.37 21.53
N LYS A 448 -11.72 14.57 20.95
CA LYS A 448 -12.31 14.95 19.65
C LYS A 448 -11.77 14.11 18.50
N ALA A 449 -10.48 13.78 18.52
CA ALA A 449 -9.85 13.00 17.47
C ALA A 449 -10.29 11.52 17.55
N LYS A 450 -10.43 10.97 18.76
CA LYS A 450 -10.98 9.63 18.99
C LYS A 450 -12.42 9.50 18.50
N LEU A 451 -13.27 10.48 18.80
CA LEU A 451 -14.66 10.51 18.32
C LEU A 451 -14.74 10.53 16.78
N ARG A 452 -13.94 11.39 16.12
CA ARG A 452 -13.90 11.46 14.65
C ARG A 452 -13.39 10.16 14.00
N SER A 453 -12.39 9.53 14.60
CA SER A 453 -11.89 8.24 14.13
C SER A 453 -12.96 7.15 14.31
N GLY A 454 -13.65 7.12 15.46
CA GLY A 454 -14.79 6.22 15.69
C GLY A 454 -15.87 6.36 14.62
N SER A 455 -16.34 7.59 14.37
CA SER A 455 -17.36 7.82 13.33
C SER A 455 -16.93 7.39 11.92
N ARG A 456 -15.63 7.46 11.58
CA ARG A 456 -15.10 6.93 10.32
C ARG A 456 -15.14 5.41 10.29
N THR A 457 -14.71 4.76 11.37
CA THR A 457 -14.78 3.30 11.54
C THR A 457 -16.21 2.80 11.39
N ASP A 458 -17.17 3.43 12.07
CA ASP A 458 -18.59 3.07 12.01
C ASP A 458 -19.13 3.21 10.58
N ALA A 459 -18.77 4.30 9.88
CA ALA A 459 -19.17 4.52 8.49
C ALA A 459 -18.59 3.46 7.53
N ILE A 460 -17.36 2.99 7.77
CA ILE A 460 -16.74 1.93 6.98
C ILE A 460 -17.42 0.59 7.26
N GLN A 461 -17.67 0.26 8.53
CA GLN A 461 -18.35 -0.97 8.90
C GLN A 461 -19.75 -1.04 8.29
N LEU A 462 -20.50 0.06 8.37
CA LEU A 462 -21.81 0.18 7.73
C LEU A 462 -21.74 -0.10 6.23
N ARG A 463 -20.70 0.40 5.54
CA ARG A 463 -20.49 0.15 4.11
C ARG A 463 -20.17 -1.32 3.81
N ILE A 464 -19.39 -1.99 4.67
CA ILE A 464 -19.09 -3.43 4.54
C ILE A 464 -20.38 -4.23 4.70
N ASP A 465 -21.19 -3.92 5.72
CA ASP A 465 -22.42 -4.64 6.02
C ASP A 465 -23.46 -4.47 4.90
N CYS A 466 -23.62 -3.25 4.36
CA CYS A 466 -24.49 -3.01 3.21
C CYS A 466 -24.05 -3.82 1.99
N ALA A 467 -22.74 -3.87 1.70
CA ALA A 467 -22.20 -4.66 0.59
C ALA A 467 -22.37 -6.18 0.81
N ALA A 468 -22.25 -6.67 2.05
CA ALA A 468 -22.49 -8.07 2.39
C ALA A 468 -23.95 -8.48 2.16
N GLU A 469 -24.90 -7.63 2.57
CA GLU A 469 -26.33 -7.86 2.33
C GLU A 469 -26.69 -7.78 0.85
N GLU A 470 -26.10 -6.81 0.12
CA GLU A 470 -26.26 -6.71 -1.34
C GLU A 470 -25.77 -8.00 -2.04
N TYR A 471 -24.59 -8.50 -1.67
CA TYR A 471 -24.04 -9.74 -2.21
C TYR A 471 -24.96 -10.94 -1.94
N ARG A 472 -25.37 -11.13 -0.67
CA ARG A 472 -26.24 -12.26 -0.26
C ARG A 472 -27.54 -12.26 -1.05
N ALA A 473 -28.12 -11.08 -1.23
CA ALA A 473 -29.39 -10.97 -1.92
C ALA A 473 -29.26 -11.14 -3.44
N ALA A 474 -28.22 -10.57 -4.05
CA ALA A 474 -27.92 -10.79 -5.47
C ALA A 474 -27.70 -12.29 -5.73
N ARG A 475 -26.94 -12.97 -4.87
CA ARG A 475 -26.74 -14.42 -4.94
C ARG A 475 -28.04 -15.21 -4.76
N ALA A 476 -28.89 -14.84 -3.81
CA ALA A 476 -30.18 -15.50 -3.61
C ALA A 476 -31.09 -15.38 -4.84
N ALA A 477 -31.06 -14.23 -5.52
CA ALA A 477 -31.75 -14.05 -6.80
C ALA A 477 -31.14 -14.92 -7.91
N LEU A 478 -29.81 -15.00 -8.01
CA LEU A 478 -29.11 -15.87 -8.96
C LEU A 478 -29.44 -17.36 -8.76
N VAL A 479 -29.59 -17.83 -7.52
CA VAL A 479 -30.02 -19.23 -7.25
C VAL A 479 -31.40 -19.50 -7.86
N LYS A 480 -32.36 -18.59 -7.65
CA LYS A 480 -33.73 -18.75 -8.14
C LYS A 480 -33.79 -18.66 -9.66
N LEU A 481 -33.18 -17.63 -10.24
CA LEU A 481 -33.15 -17.42 -11.69
C LEU A 481 -32.33 -18.49 -12.41
N GLY A 482 -31.18 -18.90 -11.86
CA GLY A 482 -30.33 -19.94 -12.42
C GLY A 482 -31.04 -21.30 -12.49
N ALA A 483 -31.91 -21.61 -11.52
CA ALA A 483 -32.75 -22.81 -11.58
C ALA A 483 -33.77 -22.75 -12.74
N ILE A 484 -34.34 -21.57 -13.03
CA ILE A 484 -35.31 -21.38 -14.12
C ILE A 484 -34.59 -21.38 -15.48
N LEU A 485 -33.49 -20.64 -15.59
CA LEU A 485 -32.69 -20.48 -16.81
C LEU A 485 -31.73 -21.66 -17.08
N ARG A 486 -31.65 -22.63 -16.15
CA ARG A 486 -30.70 -23.76 -16.19
C ARG A 486 -29.23 -23.34 -16.28
N GLN A 487 -28.87 -22.23 -15.61
CA GLN A 487 -27.51 -21.71 -15.55
C GLN A 487 -26.90 -21.97 -14.17
N THR A 488 -25.81 -22.75 -14.13
CA THR A 488 -25.13 -23.15 -12.89
C THR A 488 -23.67 -22.73 -12.81
N GLU A 489 -23.04 -22.36 -13.93
CA GLU A 489 -21.61 -22.03 -14.03
C GLU A 489 -21.21 -20.88 -13.09
N TRP A 490 -22.07 -19.89 -12.92
CA TRP A 490 -21.83 -18.74 -12.03
C TRP A 490 -21.55 -19.14 -10.56
N GLN A 491 -22.02 -20.32 -10.11
CA GLN A 491 -21.79 -20.81 -8.75
C GLN A 491 -20.33 -21.16 -8.49
N GLN A 492 -19.53 -21.36 -9.54
CA GLN A 492 -18.09 -21.62 -9.45
C GLN A 492 -17.34 -20.39 -8.92
N HIS A 493 -17.86 -19.18 -9.18
CA HIS A 493 -17.20 -17.92 -8.84
C HIS A 493 -17.92 -17.09 -7.76
N LEU A 494 -19.23 -17.32 -7.51
CA LEU A 494 -20.02 -16.59 -6.52
C LEU A 494 -20.56 -17.53 -5.44
N TRP A 495 -19.80 -17.72 -4.37
CA TRP A 495 -20.07 -18.67 -3.28
C TRP A 495 -21.01 -18.11 -2.21
N PRO A 496 -21.67 -18.96 -1.39
CA PRO A 496 -22.45 -18.48 -0.25
C PRO A 496 -21.57 -17.65 0.69
N LEU A 497 -22.04 -16.46 1.09
CA LEU A 497 -21.32 -15.59 2.01
C LEU A 497 -21.82 -15.78 3.44
N LEU A 498 -21.06 -16.51 4.24
CA LEU A 498 -21.29 -16.68 5.67
C LEU A 498 -20.83 -15.44 6.44
N ALA A 499 -21.29 -15.27 7.68
CA ALA A 499 -20.85 -14.16 8.53
C ALA A 499 -19.33 -14.23 8.80
N GLU A 500 -18.77 -15.44 8.94
CA GLU A 500 -17.35 -15.68 9.18
C GLU A 500 -16.44 -15.42 7.97
N ASP A 501 -17.03 -15.31 6.78
CA ASP A 501 -16.30 -14.99 5.55
C ASP A 501 -16.03 -13.48 5.43
N VAL A 502 -16.85 -12.64 6.08
CA VAL A 502 -16.72 -11.18 6.08
C VAL A 502 -15.60 -10.76 7.05
N ARG A 503 -14.38 -11.14 6.69
CA ARG A 503 -13.18 -10.84 7.45
C ARG A 503 -12.09 -10.31 6.55
N GLY A 504 -11.24 -9.46 7.12
CA GLY A 504 -10.07 -8.93 6.43
C GLY A 504 -9.17 -10.05 5.93
N ARG A 505 -8.23 -9.73 5.02
CA ARG A 505 -7.12 -10.65 4.75
C ARG A 505 -6.48 -10.99 6.11
N PRO A 506 -6.15 -12.27 6.39
CA PRO A 506 -5.31 -12.60 7.53
C PRO A 506 -4.17 -11.62 7.49
N ARG A 507 -3.93 -10.99 8.62
CA ARG A 507 -2.93 -9.95 8.74
C ARG A 507 -1.58 -10.62 8.54
N THR A 508 -1.18 -10.89 7.30
CA THR A 508 0.13 -11.44 6.94
C THR A 508 1.15 -10.31 7.10
N THR A 509 1.22 -9.69 8.28
CA THR A 509 2.30 -8.81 8.76
C THR A 509 2.91 -7.87 7.71
N PHE A 510 2.09 -7.32 6.80
CA PHE A 510 2.46 -6.20 5.92
C PHE A 510 2.21 -4.85 6.61
N GLY A 511 1.61 -4.89 7.81
CA GLY A 511 1.66 -3.79 8.77
C GLY A 511 2.92 -3.92 9.61
N ASP A 512 3.73 -2.87 9.58
CA ASP A 512 4.94 -2.69 10.38
C ASP A 512 4.74 -3.18 11.83
N PRO A 513 5.50 -4.19 12.31
CA PRO A 513 5.47 -4.61 13.71
C PRO A 513 5.81 -3.44 14.67
N GLU A 514 6.41 -2.36 14.15
CA GLU A 514 6.82 -1.17 14.91
C GLU A 514 5.65 -0.47 15.65
N ARG A 515 4.41 -0.55 15.14
CA ARG A 515 3.24 0.00 15.85
C ARG A 515 2.66 -0.90 16.93
N GLN A 516 2.99 -2.19 16.96
CA GLN A 516 2.40 -3.12 17.94
C GLN A 516 3.12 -3.10 19.31
N ARG A 517 4.35 -2.56 19.41
CA ARG A 517 5.12 -2.56 20.68
C ARG A 517 5.50 -1.18 21.21
N GLY A 518 5.27 -0.11 20.44
CA GLY A 518 5.62 1.26 20.80
C GLY A 518 4.61 1.94 21.73
N GLY A 519 4.43 1.44 22.96
CA GLY A 519 3.50 2.09 23.90
C GLY A 519 3.38 1.52 25.32
N GLY A 520 4.09 0.47 25.69
CA GLY A 520 4.00 -0.10 27.04
C GLY A 520 5.21 0.26 27.90
N LYS A 521 5.07 1.23 28.82
CA LYS A 521 6.00 1.29 29.97
C LYS A 521 5.93 -0.06 30.68
N LYS A 522 7.05 -0.77 30.78
CA LYS A 522 7.21 -1.98 31.61
C LYS A 522 6.66 -1.72 33.02
N LYS A 523 5.43 -2.12 33.30
CA LYS A 523 4.96 -2.30 34.68
C LYS A 523 5.27 -3.74 35.07
N LYS A 524 6.02 -3.88 36.16
CA LYS A 524 6.40 -5.15 36.77
C LYS A 524 5.16 -6.02 36.99
N ALA A 525 5.34 -7.31 36.70
CA ALA A 525 4.40 -8.38 36.91
C ALA A 525 3.88 -8.42 38.36
N GLN A 526 2.56 -8.41 38.51
CA GLN A 526 1.84 -9.00 39.63
C GLN A 526 0.50 -9.55 39.11
N SER A 527 0.42 -10.88 39.18
CA SER A 527 -0.73 -11.81 39.20
C SER A 527 -2.14 -11.38 38.76
N SER A 528 -2.70 -12.25 37.90
CA SER A 528 -4.11 -12.66 37.71
C SER A 528 -5.14 -11.61 37.25
N ALA A 529 -5.14 -11.37 35.94
CA ALA A 529 -6.31 -11.34 35.04
C ALA A 529 -5.78 -11.06 33.63
N MET A 530 -6.24 -11.78 32.61
CA MET A 530 -5.82 -11.55 31.22
C MET A 530 -6.20 -10.12 30.83
N GLY A 531 -5.22 -9.27 30.54
CA GLY A 531 -5.46 -7.87 30.18
C GLY A 531 -6.11 -7.75 28.80
N PRO A 532 -6.80 -6.63 28.50
CA PRO A 532 -7.40 -6.39 27.18
C PRO A 532 -6.37 -6.35 26.03
N GLU A 533 -5.08 -6.11 26.32
CA GLU A 533 -3.99 -6.21 25.32
C GLU A 533 -3.59 -7.66 25.03
N ASP A 534 -3.61 -8.55 26.03
CA ASP A 534 -3.29 -9.98 25.86
C ASP A 534 -4.43 -10.72 25.14
N ALA A 535 -5.69 -10.34 25.40
CA ALA A 535 -6.84 -10.82 24.64
C ALA A 535 -6.78 -10.42 23.15
N ARG A 536 -6.27 -9.21 22.86
CA ARG A 536 -6.11 -8.67 21.49
C ARG A 536 -4.99 -9.40 20.73
N ALA A 537 -3.88 -9.70 21.38
CA ALA A 537 -2.80 -10.49 20.77
C ALA A 537 -3.27 -11.93 20.47
N ALA A 538 -4.04 -12.54 21.38
CA ALA A 538 -4.65 -13.84 21.19
C ALA A 538 -5.69 -13.85 20.07
N GLU A 539 -6.50 -12.79 19.92
CA GLU A 539 -7.47 -12.64 18.83
C GLU A 539 -6.78 -12.49 17.46
N ILE A 540 -5.71 -11.68 17.39
CA ILE A 540 -4.89 -11.53 16.16
C ILE A 540 -4.23 -12.86 15.78
N GLN A 541 -3.70 -13.61 16.75
CA GLN A 541 -3.15 -14.95 16.51
C GLN A 541 -4.23 -15.97 16.13
N ALA A 542 -5.41 -15.91 16.73
CA ALA A 542 -6.54 -16.78 16.40
C ALA A 542 -7.08 -16.48 14.99
N GLU A 543 -7.08 -15.22 14.56
CA GLU A 543 -7.49 -14.80 13.22
C GLU A 543 -6.43 -15.15 12.15
N ALA A 544 -5.13 -15.09 12.50
CA ALA A 544 -4.06 -15.62 11.67
C ALA A 544 -4.17 -17.15 11.47
N LYS A 545 -4.60 -17.90 12.50
CA LYS A 545 -4.84 -19.35 12.43
C LYS A 545 -6.05 -19.76 11.57
N LYS A 546 -7.00 -18.86 11.28
CA LYS A 546 -8.22 -19.18 10.51
C LYS A 546 -8.04 -19.23 9.00
N GLY A 547 -6.86 -18.88 8.47
CA GLY A 547 -6.58 -18.85 7.03
C GLY A 547 -7.36 -17.77 6.26
N MET A 548 -7.02 -17.57 4.99
CA MET A 548 -7.63 -16.53 4.13
C MET A 548 -9.10 -16.87 3.78
N SER A 549 -10.00 -15.89 3.93
CA SER A 549 -11.42 -16.04 3.57
C SER A 549 -11.59 -16.19 2.05
N TRP A 550 -12.62 -16.93 1.62
CA TRP A 550 -12.84 -17.18 0.20
C TRP A 550 -13.13 -15.92 -0.60
N ILE A 551 -13.67 -14.89 0.06
CA ILE A 551 -13.90 -13.59 -0.56
C ILE A 551 -12.60 -12.97 -1.05
N TRP A 552 -11.41 -13.47 -0.71
CA TRP A 552 -10.13 -12.96 -1.19
C TRP A 552 -9.51 -13.78 -2.32
N TYR A 553 -10.09 -14.94 -2.65
CA TYR A 553 -9.69 -15.71 -3.82
C TYR A 553 -10.47 -15.22 -5.05
N SER A 554 -9.80 -15.11 -6.19
CA SER A 554 -10.44 -14.87 -7.48
C SER A 554 -11.08 -16.13 -8.09
N GLU A 555 -10.64 -17.34 -7.73
CA GLU A 555 -11.20 -18.62 -8.21
C GLU A 555 -11.07 -19.76 -7.17
N GLY A 556 -11.93 -20.77 -7.29
CA GLY A 556 -12.23 -21.79 -6.28
C GLY A 556 -11.07 -22.66 -5.80
N ARG A 557 -11.32 -23.34 -4.67
CA ARG A 557 -10.35 -24.11 -3.86
C ARG A 557 -10.19 -25.58 -4.28
N THR A 558 -10.76 -25.99 -5.41
CA THR A 558 -10.85 -27.40 -5.79
C THR A 558 -10.65 -27.57 -7.29
N GLY A 559 -9.51 -28.15 -7.67
CA GLY A 559 -9.22 -28.55 -9.03
C GLY A 559 -8.05 -29.53 -9.05
N LYS A 560 -7.97 -30.34 -10.11
CA LYS A 560 -6.87 -31.28 -10.36
C LYS A 560 -5.51 -30.54 -10.45
N PRO A 561 -4.35 -31.20 -10.32
CA PRO A 561 -3.04 -30.53 -10.33
C PRO A 561 -2.80 -29.57 -11.53
N GLU A 562 -3.31 -29.92 -12.72
CA GLU A 562 -3.25 -29.08 -13.92
C GLU A 562 -4.12 -27.80 -13.84
N GLU A 563 -5.16 -27.81 -13.01
CA GLU A 563 -6.03 -26.67 -12.71
C GLU A 563 -5.46 -25.79 -11.59
N VAL A 564 -4.67 -26.37 -10.67
CA VAL A 564 -3.96 -25.63 -9.59
C VAL A 564 -2.83 -24.76 -10.15
N VAL A 565 -2.10 -25.22 -11.18
CA VAL A 565 -1.10 -24.40 -11.93
C VAL A 565 -1.74 -23.12 -12.48
N LYS A 566 -3.02 -23.19 -12.87
CA LYS A 566 -3.82 -22.09 -13.42
C LYS A 566 -4.56 -21.29 -12.35
N SER A 567 -4.53 -21.72 -11.09
CA SER A 567 -5.20 -21.04 -9.98
C SER A 567 -4.49 -19.73 -9.66
N GLU A 568 -4.98 -18.64 -10.25
CA GLU A 568 -4.48 -17.29 -9.98
C GLU A 568 -4.39 -16.92 -8.48
N PRO A 569 -5.36 -17.29 -7.62
CA PRO A 569 -5.30 -16.92 -6.21
C PRO A 569 -4.11 -17.54 -5.46
N LEU A 570 -3.86 -18.84 -5.69
CA LEU A 570 -2.79 -19.57 -5.03
C LEU A 570 -1.42 -19.06 -5.51
N ARG A 571 -1.29 -18.79 -6.82
CA ARG A 571 -0.13 -18.09 -7.39
C ARG A 571 0.11 -16.73 -6.72
N ILE A 572 -0.92 -15.90 -6.60
CA ILE A 572 -0.82 -14.56 -6.00
C ILE A 572 -0.42 -14.65 -4.52
N GLU A 573 -0.98 -15.60 -3.78
CA GLU A 573 -0.64 -15.84 -2.37
C GLU A 573 0.81 -16.30 -2.22
N TRP A 574 1.23 -17.31 -2.98
CA TRP A 574 2.63 -17.75 -3.04
C TRP A 574 3.57 -16.59 -3.39
N ALA A 575 3.25 -15.82 -4.45
CA ALA A 575 4.10 -14.74 -4.92
C ALA A 575 4.28 -13.64 -3.85
N ARG A 576 3.20 -13.32 -3.10
CA ARG A 576 3.27 -12.36 -1.99
C ARG A 576 4.09 -12.87 -0.81
N THR A 577 3.97 -14.15 -0.49
CA THR A 577 4.77 -14.79 0.57
C THR A 577 6.25 -14.81 0.21
N ARG A 578 6.59 -15.20 -1.02
CA ARG A 578 7.94 -15.10 -1.58
C ARG A 578 8.48 -13.68 -1.51
N ALA A 579 7.74 -12.72 -2.09
CA ALA A 579 8.17 -11.31 -2.15
C ALA A 579 8.48 -10.79 -0.74
N LYS A 580 7.62 -11.09 0.23
CA LYS A 580 7.83 -10.69 1.62
C LYS A 580 9.10 -11.26 2.23
N ALA A 581 9.34 -12.57 2.11
CA ALA A 581 10.54 -13.20 2.64
C ALA A 581 11.81 -12.57 2.03
N ILE A 582 11.79 -12.30 0.72
CA ILE A 582 12.89 -11.61 0.03
C ILE A 582 13.05 -10.17 0.53
N ARG A 583 11.97 -9.40 0.73
CA ARG A 583 12.05 -8.02 1.27
C ARG A 583 12.66 -7.95 2.67
N TYR A 584 12.42 -8.96 3.53
CA TYR A 584 13.07 -9.02 4.84
C TYR A 584 14.57 -9.31 4.71
N ALA A 585 14.97 -10.21 3.82
CA ALA A 585 16.38 -10.47 3.55
C ALA A 585 17.09 -9.20 3.01
N GLU A 586 16.49 -8.52 2.03
CA GLU A 586 17.02 -7.26 1.48
C GLU A 586 17.15 -6.15 2.54
N GLU A 587 16.23 -6.07 3.52
CA GLU A 587 16.32 -5.07 4.59
C GLU A 587 17.52 -5.32 5.51
N ILE A 588 17.91 -6.57 5.74
CA ILE A 588 19.13 -6.89 6.49
C ILE A 588 20.35 -6.31 5.77
N ASP A 589 20.49 -6.60 4.47
CA ASP A 589 21.62 -6.09 3.67
C ASP A 589 21.64 -4.56 3.62
N LEU A 590 20.46 -3.93 3.45
CA LEU A 590 20.33 -2.47 3.44
C LEU A 590 20.71 -1.86 4.78
N VAL A 591 20.23 -2.40 5.90
CA VAL A 591 20.48 -1.86 7.23
C VAL A 591 21.95 -2.05 7.63
N GLU A 592 22.56 -3.19 7.29
CA GLU A 592 24.00 -3.41 7.50
C GLU A 592 24.83 -2.37 6.72
N GLU A 593 24.51 -2.15 5.44
CA GLU A 593 25.19 -1.14 4.63
C GLU A 593 24.90 0.29 5.11
N GLU A 594 23.70 0.59 5.61
CA GLU A 594 23.40 1.86 6.30
C GLU A 594 24.28 2.05 7.54
N MET A 595 24.47 1.02 8.38
CA MET A 595 25.36 1.09 9.54
C MET A 595 26.79 1.40 9.12
N ARG A 596 27.34 0.68 8.13
CA ARG A 596 28.69 0.91 7.59
C ARG A 596 28.85 2.34 7.05
N ARG A 597 27.89 2.82 6.24
CA ARG A 597 27.87 4.18 5.68
C ARG A 597 27.85 5.25 6.76
N VAL A 598 27.11 5.03 7.84
CA VAL A 598 27.05 5.97 8.96
C VAL A 598 28.42 6.11 9.63
N LEU A 599 29.14 5.01 9.89
CA LEU A 599 30.48 5.07 10.50
C LEU A 599 31.47 5.83 9.59
N HIS A 600 31.46 5.52 8.30
CA HIS A 600 32.30 6.19 7.30
C HIS A 600 32.00 7.68 7.21
N PHE A 601 30.72 8.04 7.13
CA PHE A 601 30.31 9.44 7.08
C PHE A 601 30.75 10.21 8.33
N LEU A 602 30.64 9.63 9.52
CA LEU A 602 31.07 10.27 10.76
C LEU A 602 32.59 10.48 10.80
N ARG A 603 33.38 9.51 10.33
CA ARG A 603 34.84 9.63 10.15
C ARG A 603 35.19 10.74 9.17
N TRP A 604 34.60 10.72 7.97
CA TRP A 604 34.78 11.78 6.96
C TRP A 604 34.41 13.17 7.51
N ARG A 605 33.29 13.27 8.25
CA ARG A 605 32.84 14.55 8.80
C ARG A 605 33.77 15.06 9.89
N ARG A 606 34.36 14.18 10.71
CA ARG A 606 35.41 14.50 11.68
C ARG A 606 36.63 15.07 10.97
N ASP A 607 37.13 14.38 9.95
CA ASP A 607 38.35 14.78 9.22
C ASP A 607 38.15 16.13 8.51
N ARG A 608 36.97 16.34 7.93
CA ARG A 608 36.60 17.64 7.35
C ARG A 608 36.57 18.76 8.38
N TRP A 609 36.18 18.49 9.64
CA TRP A 609 36.27 19.48 10.70
C TRP A 609 37.72 19.75 11.13
N HIS A 610 38.59 18.74 11.16
CA HIS A 610 40.02 18.94 11.41
C HIS A 610 40.66 19.80 10.34
N ALA A 611 40.47 19.48 9.05
CA ALA A 611 41.01 20.25 7.93
C ALA A 611 40.56 21.73 7.98
N ARG A 612 39.32 22.00 8.42
CA ARG A 612 38.80 23.37 8.57
C ARG A 612 39.55 24.22 9.61
N ALA A 613 40.26 23.60 10.55
CA ALA A 613 41.08 24.34 11.51
C ALA A 613 42.24 25.09 10.82
N GLU A 614 42.66 24.62 9.65
CA GLU A 614 43.85 25.08 8.93
C GLU A 614 43.51 26.03 7.76
N LEU A 615 42.23 26.20 7.44
CA LEU A 615 41.81 26.99 6.29
C LEU A 615 41.96 28.51 6.50
N ARG A 616 41.74 29.01 7.73
CA ARG A 616 41.71 30.45 8.02
C ARG A 616 42.82 30.85 8.99
N VAL A 617 44.03 30.93 8.45
CA VAL A 617 45.28 31.22 9.19
C VAL A 617 45.59 32.71 9.35
N GLN A 618 45.00 33.59 8.55
CA GLN A 618 45.24 35.05 8.61
C GLN A 618 44.25 35.78 9.54
N VAL A 619 44.17 35.37 10.80
CA VAL A 619 43.37 36.06 11.83
C VAL A 619 44.19 36.26 13.10
N ASP A 620 43.74 37.15 13.99
CA ASP A 620 44.39 37.36 15.28
C ASP A 620 44.45 36.06 16.11
N ARG A 621 45.42 35.98 17.02
CA ARG A 621 45.67 34.77 17.81
C ARG A 621 44.44 34.27 18.57
N ALA A 622 43.65 35.16 19.16
CA ALA A 622 42.46 34.75 19.92
C ALA A 622 41.39 34.14 18.98
N SER A 623 41.22 34.71 17.78
CA SER A 623 40.37 34.13 16.74
C SER A 623 40.88 32.77 16.24
N GLN A 624 42.19 32.59 16.06
CA GLN A 624 42.77 31.29 15.67
C GLN A 624 42.52 30.23 16.74
N GLU A 625 42.79 30.55 18.01
CA GLU A 625 42.56 29.65 19.14
C GLU A 625 41.07 29.28 19.25
N GLY A 626 40.17 30.25 19.13
CA GLY A 626 38.72 30.03 19.17
C GLY A 626 38.20 29.17 18.01
N GLN A 627 38.73 29.38 16.79
CA GLN A 627 38.40 28.55 15.64
C GLN A 627 38.89 27.11 15.83
N GLY A 628 40.14 26.93 16.25
CA GLY A 628 40.71 25.62 16.52
C GLY A 628 39.99 24.87 17.66
N ALA A 629 39.57 25.58 18.71
CA ALA A 629 38.77 25.00 19.77
C ALA A 629 37.39 24.53 19.26
N TYR A 630 36.73 25.33 18.42
CA TYR A 630 35.42 24.97 17.86
C TYR A 630 35.49 23.78 16.91
N THR A 631 36.46 23.76 15.98
CA THR A 631 36.63 22.66 15.03
C THR A 631 36.96 21.34 15.73
N ARG A 632 37.89 21.36 16.71
CA ARG A 632 38.20 20.18 17.54
C ARG A 632 36.98 19.70 18.33
N LYS A 633 36.17 20.62 18.86
CA LYS A 633 34.91 20.27 19.55
C LYS A 633 33.92 19.59 18.59
N GLN A 634 33.74 20.10 17.37
CA GLN A 634 32.86 19.47 16.37
C GLN A 634 33.38 18.10 15.93
N ALA A 635 34.69 17.96 15.70
CA ALA A 635 35.32 16.69 15.39
C ALA A 635 35.14 15.67 16.52
N GLY A 636 35.35 16.09 17.78
CA GLY A 636 35.12 15.26 18.96
C GLY A 636 33.68 14.77 19.09
N TYR A 637 32.67 15.57 18.70
CA TYR A 637 31.28 15.10 18.65
C TYR A 637 31.06 14.01 17.61
N MET A 638 31.65 14.14 16.42
CA MET A 638 31.52 13.13 15.36
C MET A 638 32.23 11.82 15.76
N GLN A 639 33.42 11.92 16.34
CA GLN A 639 34.16 10.78 16.88
C GLN A 639 33.38 10.09 18.00
N GLY A 640 32.86 10.85 18.97
CA GLY A 640 32.08 10.28 20.08
C GLY A 640 30.79 9.59 19.62
N LEU A 641 30.12 10.11 18.58
CA LEU A 641 28.98 9.42 17.96
C LEU A 641 29.40 8.12 17.29
N ARG A 642 30.49 8.13 16.52
CA ARG A 642 31.02 6.94 15.84
C ARG A 642 31.33 5.84 16.84
N GLU A 643 32.10 6.13 17.88
CA GLU A 643 32.50 5.14 18.89
C GLU A 643 31.30 4.59 19.66
N ARG A 644 30.33 5.46 19.98
CA ARG A 644 29.08 5.00 20.58
C ARG A 644 28.31 4.05 19.66
N PHE A 645 28.28 4.32 18.35
CA PHE A 645 27.58 3.47 17.40
C PHE A 645 28.32 2.14 17.19
N LYS A 646 29.66 2.14 17.07
CA LYS A 646 30.48 0.91 17.08
C LYS A 646 30.15 0.04 18.29
N GLN A 647 30.11 0.65 19.47
CA GLN A 647 29.79 -0.07 20.71
C GLN A 647 28.35 -0.62 20.74
N LEU A 648 27.38 0.10 20.19
CA LEU A 648 26.00 -0.37 20.07
C LEU A 648 25.88 -1.55 19.10
N TRP A 649 26.67 -1.57 18.03
CA TRP A 649 26.56 -2.54 16.93
C TRP A 649 27.53 -3.72 17.03
N ARG A 650 28.36 -3.79 18.07
CA ARG A 650 29.45 -4.79 18.22
C ARG A 650 29.05 -6.26 18.08
N TYR A 651 27.80 -6.61 18.38
CA TYR A 651 27.30 -8.00 18.26
C TYR A 651 26.49 -8.24 17.00
N VAL A 652 26.13 -7.19 16.26
CA VAL A 652 25.29 -7.30 15.06
C VAL A 652 25.89 -8.28 14.04
N PRO A 653 27.20 -8.22 13.71
CA PRO A 653 27.71 -9.13 12.69
C PRO A 653 27.68 -10.61 13.09
N GLN A 654 27.89 -10.92 14.38
CA GLN A 654 27.75 -12.28 14.89
C GLN A 654 26.29 -12.75 14.81
N GLU A 655 25.33 -11.90 15.19
CA GLU A 655 23.90 -12.18 15.07
C GLU A 655 23.49 -12.42 13.62
N LEU A 656 23.99 -11.61 12.68
CA LEU A 656 23.72 -11.77 11.26
C LEU A 656 24.30 -13.06 10.69
N ARG A 657 25.54 -13.42 11.03
CA ARG A 657 26.15 -14.69 10.59
C ARG A 657 25.30 -15.90 10.98
N MET A 658 24.92 -15.99 12.26
CA MET A 658 24.07 -17.08 12.75
C MET A 658 22.71 -17.11 12.03
N ALA A 659 22.09 -15.96 11.83
CA ALA A 659 20.81 -15.87 11.13
C ALA A 659 20.90 -16.24 9.65
N CYS A 660 21.99 -15.88 8.96
CA CYS A 660 22.23 -16.25 7.57
C CYS A 660 22.49 -17.75 7.42
N GLU A 661 23.24 -18.36 8.35
CA GLU A 661 23.44 -19.82 8.40
C GLU A 661 22.09 -20.53 8.58
N GLU A 662 21.27 -20.08 9.52
CA GLU A 662 19.92 -20.63 9.73
C GLU A 662 19.04 -20.45 8.48
N TYR A 663 19.06 -19.26 7.87
CA TYR A 663 18.32 -18.96 6.64
C TYR A 663 18.72 -19.90 5.48
N ALA A 664 20.02 -20.18 5.32
CA ALA A 664 20.54 -21.07 4.28
C ALA A 664 20.17 -22.54 4.51
N THR A 665 20.03 -23.00 5.75
CA THR A 665 19.54 -24.38 6.00
C THR A 665 18.08 -24.59 5.60
N MET A 666 17.31 -23.51 5.41
CA MET A 666 15.93 -23.56 4.93
C MET A 666 15.81 -23.57 3.40
N THR A 667 16.91 -23.59 2.63
CA THR A 667 16.87 -23.86 1.19
C THR A 667 17.04 -25.36 0.94
N PRO A 668 16.10 -26.05 0.27
CA PRO A 668 16.34 -27.42 -0.17
C PRO A 668 17.51 -27.43 -1.17
N ASP A 669 18.54 -28.22 -0.88
CA ASP A 669 19.65 -28.47 -1.81
C ASP A 669 19.09 -29.04 -3.13
N LYS A 670 19.42 -28.39 -4.25
CA LYS A 670 19.10 -28.91 -5.60
C LYS A 670 20.22 -29.77 -6.20
N ASP A 671 21.30 -30.02 -5.46
CA ASP A 671 22.48 -30.74 -5.95
C ASP A 671 22.61 -32.15 -5.34
N GLU A 672 21.58 -32.99 -5.48
CA GLU A 672 21.76 -34.44 -5.47
C GLU A 672 20.90 -35.07 -6.57
N THR A 673 21.53 -35.90 -7.42
CA THR A 673 21.04 -36.58 -8.66
C THR A 673 21.34 -35.77 -9.94
N VAL A 674 22.23 -36.19 -10.85
CA VAL A 674 22.40 -37.52 -11.45
C VAL A 674 23.87 -37.76 -11.79
N ASP A 675 24.48 -38.75 -11.13
CA ASP A 675 25.64 -39.47 -11.65
C ASP A 675 25.19 -40.38 -12.80
N GLY A 676 25.93 -40.31 -13.91
CA GLY A 676 26.10 -41.43 -14.84
C GLY A 676 25.12 -41.55 -16.00
N VAL A 677 25.45 -40.91 -17.14
CA VAL A 677 25.43 -41.59 -18.45
C VAL A 677 26.57 -41.03 -19.31
N GLN A 678 27.62 -41.84 -19.49
CA GLN A 678 28.53 -41.70 -20.61
C GLN A 678 27.82 -42.24 -21.86
N GLU A 679 27.68 -41.44 -22.92
CA GLU A 679 27.60 -42.00 -24.26
C GLU A 679 28.08 -41.00 -25.33
N GLN A 680 28.75 -41.59 -26.32
CA GLN A 680 29.59 -41.00 -27.34
C GLN A 680 28.76 -40.37 -28.46
N GLN A 681 29.24 -39.28 -29.08
CA GLN A 681 29.21 -39.16 -30.54
C GLN A 681 30.19 -38.11 -31.08
N GLU A 682 30.90 -38.54 -32.13
CA GLU A 682 31.93 -37.83 -32.88
C GLU A 682 31.36 -36.74 -33.79
N GLY A 683 32.14 -35.65 -33.91
CA GLY A 683 32.48 -34.91 -35.13
C GLY A 683 31.41 -34.55 -36.16
N GLN A 684 31.13 -33.24 -36.30
CA GLN A 684 31.31 -32.56 -37.59
C GLN A 684 31.38 -31.04 -37.45
N ASP A 685 32.37 -30.51 -38.16
CA ASP A 685 32.85 -29.14 -38.25
C ASP A 685 31.88 -28.22 -39.02
N LYS A 686 31.44 -27.11 -38.43
CA LYS A 686 31.03 -25.86 -39.13
C LYS A 686 31.19 -24.64 -38.22
N THR A 687 32.14 -23.80 -38.59
CA THR A 687 32.32 -22.42 -38.13
C THR A 687 31.10 -21.54 -38.45
N VAL A 688 30.42 -21.03 -37.43
CA VAL A 688 29.64 -19.77 -37.46
C VAL A 688 29.68 -19.14 -36.07
N ASP A 689 30.19 -17.90 -35.99
CA ASP A 689 30.16 -17.06 -34.80
C ASP A 689 28.74 -16.92 -34.26
N GLY A 690 28.53 -17.36 -33.02
CA GLY A 690 27.23 -17.39 -32.34
C GLY A 690 27.38 -17.10 -30.85
N VAL A 691 26.79 -15.99 -30.44
CA VAL A 691 26.63 -15.49 -29.08
C VAL A 691 26.16 -16.61 -28.14
N GLN A 692 26.97 -16.96 -27.14
CA GLN A 692 26.55 -17.85 -26.06
C GLN A 692 25.77 -17.04 -25.01
N ASP A 693 24.46 -17.20 -25.06
CA ASP A 693 23.53 -16.94 -23.95
C ASP A 693 23.90 -17.84 -22.78
N GLN A 694 24.48 -17.25 -21.72
CA GLN A 694 24.60 -17.89 -20.42
C GLN A 694 23.33 -17.61 -19.62
N GLN A 695 22.55 -18.66 -19.36
CA GLN A 695 21.46 -18.65 -18.39
C GLN A 695 21.99 -18.26 -17.00
N PRO A 696 21.41 -17.27 -16.30
CA PRO A 696 21.75 -17.01 -14.90
C PRO A 696 20.97 -17.98 -14.01
N GLY A 697 21.65 -19.01 -13.51
CA GLY A 697 21.19 -19.73 -12.34
C GLY A 697 21.22 -18.80 -11.14
N MET A 698 20.06 -18.52 -10.54
CA MET A 698 19.97 -17.88 -9.22
C MET A 698 20.47 -18.87 -8.15
N SER A 699 21.79 -18.98 -8.03
CA SER A 699 22.44 -19.48 -6.83
C SER A 699 22.65 -18.28 -5.91
N THR A 700 21.78 -18.13 -4.92
CA THR A 700 22.12 -17.32 -3.74
C THR A 700 23.11 -18.13 -2.91
N SER A 701 24.37 -18.20 -3.36
CA SER A 701 25.43 -18.78 -2.54
C SER A 701 25.69 -17.82 -1.37
N ALA A 702 25.05 -18.10 -0.24
CA ALA A 702 25.41 -17.52 1.05
C ALA A 702 26.75 -18.12 1.50
N THR A 703 27.83 -17.67 0.88
CA THR A 703 29.13 -17.66 1.55
C THR A 703 29.51 -16.20 1.69
N HIS A 704 29.21 -15.63 2.86
CA HIS A 704 29.75 -14.33 3.24
C HIS A 704 31.20 -14.56 3.74
N PRO A 705 32.24 -14.23 2.96
CA PRO A 705 33.48 -13.81 3.57
C PRO A 705 33.17 -12.62 4.49
N GLN A 706 33.90 -12.49 5.62
CA GLN A 706 33.87 -11.41 6.62
C GLN A 706 33.00 -10.20 6.21
N THR A 707 31.96 -9.88 7.00
CA THR A 707 31.06 -8.80 6.59
C THR A 707 31.81 -7.46 6.59
N GLN A 708 31.51 -6.57 5.65
CA GLN A 708 32.21 -5.27 5.55
C GLN A 708 32.02 -4.41 6.82
N LEU A 709 30.97 -4.67 7.60
CA LEU A 709 30.76 -4.06 8.91
C LEU A 709 31.71 -4.65 9.96
N GLU A 710 32.08 -5.94 9.87
CA GLU A 710 33.06 -6.58 10.76
C GLU A 710 34.44 -5.97 10.62
N GLU A 711 34.90 -5.74 9.40
CA GLU A 711 36.18 -5.06 9.14
C GLU A 711 36.24 -3.70 9.86
N GLU A 712 35.13 -2.94 9.85
CA GLU A 712 35.03 -1.63 10.49
C GLU A 712 34.90 -1.68 12.02
N LEU A 713 34.40 -2.79 12.56
CA LEU A 713 34.28 -3.01 13.99
C LEU A 713 35.57 -3.60 14.60
N VAL A 714 36.34 -4.35 13.82
CA VAL A 714 37.54 -5.10 14.25
C VAL A 714 38.86 -4.38 13.92
N HIS A 715 38.92 -3.55 12.87
CA HIS A 715 40.11 -2.75 12.56
C HIS A 715 40.02 -1.29 13.05
N GLU A 716 41.19 -0.78 13.49
CA GLU A 716 41.46 0.36 14.40
C GLU A 716 41.37 0.02 15.89
#